data_AF-A0A7Z9Y1U4-F1
#
_entry.id   AF-A0A7Z9Y1U4-F1
#
_cell.length_a   1.000
_cell.length_b   1.000
_cell.length_c   1.000
_cell.angle_alpha   90.00
_cell.angle_beta   90.00
_cell.angle_gamma   90.00
#
_symmetry.space_group_name_H-M   'P 1'
#
loop_
_entity.id
_entity.type
_entity.pdbx_description
1 polymer ?
#
loop_
_entity_poly.entity_id
_entity_poly.type
_entity_poly.pdbx_seq_one_letter_code
_entity_poly.pdbx_strand_id
1 'polypeptide(L)'
;LAAALIVADIFIANAGFHASNDPALVEFQPEMAQWLEAQPGEWRLTSFVPKGAAPFAPNAAWMFGLQDVRGYDSIIPKQYTDYMATIEPQYALKFNQVQPIANWESLNSPLLDVLGVKYVITAVDVSIDLPKYELVWEGEGVRIYENLGAAPRAYTLPLRQTAVVENALIAMTSEFDPRQFAVVETGDQRLEIESRLRQISNLQSPISYQPAQVTSFSNIEVMIDTAVTEPSWLILNDSYFPGWKAYVRPLGSGEEVEQQVDITRVNGNFRGVLLEPGEWTVRFRYSPLTFQLGGLISFMGVIILLFALVVWAWQTFLRSDGQLSVTQSIAKNSMAPIGLNLFNKFIDFAFAMFYLRVLGPAGAGSFQTAIVTAGLFEIVANFGLDILLIRDVSQDRSKASYYLYNTSILRLGLALFASLPIIALIAVTQLADQTNALTSAEILATGLIMVGMVISGLSKGVTGLFYVYEEAEAPNTVTTVTTILKVAFGVAVLLAGLSFVGLAGVSILTNLVTFSILGVMAWRRYDLHGPYRLDRPLQRQILKAGFPLMLIHLLQTVFISIDTYLLRVMLPDGQEAAGWYSSAYKWFNALQIIPSFFTLALFPIISRKIKESLPEARRMYGMSVKLMYLLALPIAAVTFYLAYPLVRLLGGPEFLPHGAIALQIVIWSIPIGWMNSVTNYVLISLGMERMQPRAFAIAVAFNIITNMIFIPMYTYKAAGVTTILSEVVLLLVFSYYLRQKAFGVQWLRFMWKPGLVTAVMLALMWAGGQANILLGLALGLAVYPIGLLLLHVIGPEERAVLANILPTAVAARLHLT
;
A
#
# COMPACT_ATOMS: atom_id res chain seq x y z
N LEU A 1 -7.32 31.73 -17.20
CA LEU A 1 -8.04 32.27 -18.36
C LEU A 1 -8.14 31.26 -19.50
N ALA A 2 -7.02 30.78 -20.06
CA ALA A 2 -7.01 29.81 -21.17
C ALA A 2 -7.82 28.52 -20.88
N ALA A 3 -7.65 27.91 -19.70
CA ALA A 3 -8.43 26.74 -19.31
C ALA A 3 -9.95 27.03 -19.23
N ALA A 4 -10.33 28.21 -18.75
CA ALA A 4 -11.73 28.62 -18.68
C ALA A 4 -12.32 28.87 -20.07
N LEU A 5 -11.52 29.41 -21.00
CA LEU A 5 -11.89 29.58 -22.41
C LEU A 5 -12.06 28.24 -23.12
N ILE A 6 -11.16 27.27 -22.91
CA ILE A 6 -11.27 25.92 -23.48
C ILE A 6 -12.51 25.20 -22.94
N VAL A 7 -12.76 25.28 -21.63
CA VAL A 7 -13.97 24.69 -21.03
C VAL A 7 -15.22 25.34 -21.59
N ALA A 8 -15.25 26.67 -21.70
CA ALA A 8 -16.39 27.38 -22.28
C ALA A 8 -16.60 27.04 -23.76
N ASP A 9 -15.52 26.97 -24.55
CA ASP A 9 -15.57 26.62 -25.98
C ASP A 9 -16.08 25.20 -26.20
N ILE A 10 -15.55 24.21 -25.45
CA ILE A 10 -16.04 22.82 -25.49
C ILE A 10 -17.50 22.74 -25.06
N PHE A 11 -17.89 23.47 -24.01
CA PHE A 11 -19.26 23.47 -23.51
C PHE A 11 -20.22 24.12 -24.51
N ILE A 12 -19.84 25.23 -25.14
CA ILE A 12 -20.64 25.94 -26.15
C ILE A 12 -20.73 25.12 -27.44
N ALA A 13 -19.63 24.51 -27.90
CA ALA A 13 -19.60 23.68 -29.11
C ALA A 13 -20.49 22.43 -29.00
N ASN A 14 -20.66 21.91 -27.78
CA ASN A 14 -21.55 20.77 -27.50
C ASN A 14 -22.93 21.19 -26.97
N ALA A 15 -23.15 22.47 -26.65
CA ALA A 15 -24.46 22.97 -26.22
C ALA A 15 -25.44 22.91 -27.40
N GLY A 16 -26.49 22.09 -27.26
CA GLY A 16 -27.43 21.80 -28.35
C GLY A 16 -27.08 20.55 -29.17
N PHE A 17 -25.96 19.89 -28.89
CA PHE A 17 -25.65 18.53 -29.38
C PHE A 17 -26.28 17.43 -28.50
N HIS A 18 -27.30 17.78 -27.71
CA HIS A 18 -28.13 16.81 -27.00
C HIS A 18 -29.32 16.41 -27.88
N ALA A 19 -29.69 15.13 -27.81
CA ALA A 19 -30.52 14.39 -28.75
C ALA A 19 -31.76 15.16 -29.24
N SER A 20 -32.10 15.00 -30.53
CA SER A 20 -33.36 15.48 -31.14
C SER A 20 -34.62 14.80 -30.56
N ASN A 21 -34.48 14.01 -29.50
CA ASN A 21 -35.52 13.15 -28.93
C ASN A 21 -35.76 13.56 -27.47
N ASP A 22 -37.01 13.39 -27.03
CA ASP A 22 -37.45 13.69 -25.67
C ASP A 22 -36.67 12.82 -24.64
N PRO A 23 -35.96 13.43 -23.67
CA PRO A 23 -35.28 12.69 -22.59
C PRO A 23 -36.21 11.75 -21.81
N ALA A 24 -37.52 12.06 -21.74
CA ALA A 24 -38.51 11.20 -21.10
C ALA A 24 -38.58 9.80 -21.73
N LEU A 25 -38.16 9.63 -22.99
CA LEU A 25 -38.08 8.33 -23.65
C LEU A 25 -37.00 7.41 -23.04
N VAL A 26 -36.00 7.95 -22.35
CA VAL A 26 -34.99 7.17 -21.62
C VAL A 26 -35.53 6.69 -20.27
N GLU A 27 -36.47 7.45 -19.69
CA GLU A 27 -37.15 7.08 -18.43
C GLU A 27 -38.31 6.10 -18.64
N PHE A 28 -38.74 5.90 -19.88
CA PHE A 28 -39.82 4.96 -20.21
C PHE A 28 -39.38 3.51 -19.97
N GLN A 29 -40.08 2.82 -19.06
CA GLN A 29 -39.87 1.42 -18.77
C GLN A 29 -41.09 0.60 -19.23
N PRO A 30 -40.96 -0.24 -20.27
CA PRO A 30 -42.06 -1.05 -20.78
C PRO A 30 -42.54 -2.09 -19.76
N GLU A 31 -43.82 -2.48 -19.83
CA GLU A 31 -44.43 -3.46 -18.92
C GLU A 31 -43.68 -4.79 -18.94
N MET A 32 -43.18 -5.19 -20.13
CA MET A 32 -42.33 -6.37 -20.28
C MET A 32 -41.07 -6.29 -19.40
N ALA A 33 -40.39 -5.14 -19.35
CA ALA A 33 -39.16 -4.97 -18.57
C ALA A 33 -39.44 -5.00 -17.07
N GLN A 34 -40.54 -4.36 -16.63
CA GLN A 34 -40.97 -4.42 -15.22
C GLN A 34 -41.29 -5.85 -14.78
N TRP A 35 -41.98 -6.62 -15.64
CA TRP A 35 -42.28 -8.02 -15.37
C TRP A 35 -41.01 -8.87 -15.27
N LEU A 36 -40.04 -8.65 -16.18
CA LEU A 36 -38.74 -9.32 -16.17
C LEU A 36 -37.96 -9.00 -14.89
N GLU A 37 -37.83 -7.73 -14.50
CA GLU A 37 -37.14 -7.32 -13.26
C GLU A 37 -37.73 -7.97 -11.99
N ALA A 38 -39.04 -8.23 -11.98
CA ALA A 38 -39.71 -8.87 -10.86
C ALA A 38 -39.41 -10.38 -10.73
N GLN A 39 -38.76 -11.00 -11.72
CA GLN A 39 -38.49 -12.44 -11.71
C GLN A 39 -37.30 -12.81 -10.83
N PRO A 40 -37.44 -13.78 -9.90
CA PRO A 40 -36.40 -14.10 -8.94
C PRO A 40 -35.20 -14.83 -9.56
N GLY A 41 -34.04 -14.64 -8.94
CA GLY A 41 -32.79 -15.33 -9.26
C GLY A 41 -31.93 -14.62 -10.31
N GLU A 42 -30.73 -15.15 -10.51
CA GLU A 42 -29.78 -14.66 -11.51
C GLU A 42 -29.95 -15.45 -12.81
N TRP A 43 -30.50 -14.81 -13.85
CA TRP A 43 -30.78 -15.44 -15.15
C TRP A 43 -30.42 -14.50 -16.30
N ARG A 44 -30.37 -15.04 -17.52
CA ARG A 44 -30.19 -14.27 -18.76
C ARG A 44 -31.40 -14.40 -19.68
N LEU A 45 -31.52 -13.45 -20.60
CA LEU A 45 -32.49 -13.49 -21.68
C LEU A 45 -31.81 -13.53 -23.05
N THR A 46 -32.57 -13.90 -24.07
CA THR A 46 -32.25 -13.68 -25.49
C THR A 46 -33.53 -13.33 -26.26
N SER A 47 -33.42 -13.07 -27.56
CA SER A 47 -34.59 -13.03 -28.44
C SER A 47 -34.54 -14.10 -29.51
N PHE A 48 -35.74 -14.52 -29.92
CA PHE A 48 -35.96 -15.43 -31.02
C PHE A 48 -36.60 -14.70 -32.20
N VAL A 49 -35.87 -14.61 -33.32
CA VAL A 49 -36.14 -13.71 -34.45
C VAL A 49 -36.11 -14.47 -35.79
N PRO A 50 -37.01 -15.44 -36.00
CA PRO A 50 -36.95 -16.27 -37.20
C PRO A 50 -37.39 -15.56 -38.49
N LYS A 51 -38.25 -14.55 -38.37
CA LYS A 51 -38.81 -13.76 -39.48
C LYS A 51 -38.11 -12.41 -39.67
N GLY A 52 -37.01 -12.16 -38.95
CA GLY A 52 -36.27 -10.90 -38.98
C GLY A 52 -36.85 -9.75 -38.14
N ALA A 53 -38.02 -9.92 -37.52
CA ALA A 53 -38.58 -8.96 -36.57
C ALA A 53 -37.77 -8.94 -35.25
N ALA A 54 -37.20 -7.80 -34.87
CA ALA A 54 -36.37 -7.64 -33.67
C ALA A 54 -37.15 -6.96 -32.53
N PRO A 55 -38.00 -7.68 -31.77
CA PRO A 55 -38.89 -7.11 -30.76
C PRO A 55 -38.14 -6.46 -29.59
N PHE A 56 -36.91 -6.91 -29.33
CA PHE A 56 -36.07 -6.38 -28.26
C PHE A 56 -34.61 -6.33 -28.75
N ALA A 57 -34.15 -5.12 -29.05
CA ALA A 57 -32.81 -4.88 -29.59
C ALA A 57 -31.72 -5.27 -28.57
N PRO A 58 -30.56 -5.79 -29.01
CA PRO A 58 -29.44 -6.01 -28.10
C PRO A 58 -29.02 -4.73 -27.38
N ASN A 59 -28.51 -4.89 -26.16
CA ASN A 59 -28.21 -3.82 -25.19
C ASN A 59 -29.44 -3.08 -24.63
N ALA A 60 -30.66 -3.23 -25.18
CA ALA A 60 -31.84 -2.58 -24.60
C ALA A 60 -32.10 -3.06 -23.15
N ALA A 61 -31.79 -4.33 -22.88
CA ALA A 61 -31.88 -4.94 -21.56
C ALA A 61 -31.00 -4.23 -20.50
N TRP A 62 -29.86 -3.66 -20.90
CA TRP A 62 -28.89 -3.03 -19.98
C TRP A 62 -29.46 -1.77 -19.30
N MET A 63 -30.39 -1.06 -19.95
CA MET A 63 -31.04 0.11 -19.36
C MET A 63 -31.87 -0.25 -18.12
N PHE A 64 -32.28 -1.51 -18.02
CA PHE A 64 -33.12 -2.08 -16.97
C PHE A 64 -32.34 -3.03 -16.05
N GLY A 65 -31.00 -3.06 -16.15
CA GLY A 65 -30.17 -4.00 -15.38
C GLY A 65 -30.36 -5.48 -15.72
N LEU A 66 -31.06 -5.79 -16.82
CA LEU A 66 -31.32 -7.16 -17.26
C LEU A 66 -30.14 -7.72 -18.08
N GLN A 67 -29.84 -9.00 -17.88
CA GLN A 67 -28.70 -9.65 -18.54
C GLN A 67 -29.10 -10.30 -19.86
N ASP A 68 -28.56 -9.82 -20.97
CA ASP A 68 -28.78 -10.37 -22.31
C ASP A 68 -27.53 -11.17 -22.74
N VAL A 69 -27.71 -12.35 -23.35
CA VAL A 69 -26.59 -13.10 -23.97
C VAL A 69 -26.13 -12.50 -25.30
N ARG A 70 -26.94 -11.61 -25.87
CA ARG A 70 -26.62 -10.82 -27.06
C ARG A 70 -25.99 -9.49 -26.65
N GLY A 71 -25.47 -8.76 -27.63
CA GLY A 71 -25.00 -7.41 -27.39
C GLY A 71 -24.54 -6.72 -28.67
N TYR A 72 -24.46 -5.40 -28.60
CA TYR A 72 -23.78 -4.56 -29.59
C TYR A 72 -22.52 -3.98 -28.93
N ASP A 73 -21.35 -4.42 -29.35
CA ASP A 73 -20.06 -3.93 -28.85
C ASP A 73 -19.01 -3.97 -29.96
N SER A 74 -18.19 -2.91 -30.03
CA SER A 74 -17.09 -2.83 -31.00
C SER A 74 -15.97 -3.83 -30.69
N ILE A 75 -15.91 -4.36 -29.47
CA ILE A 75 -14.94 -5.36 -29.04
C ILE A 75 -15.66 -6.52 -28.37
N ILE A 76 -15.81 -7.63 -29.08
CA ILE A 76 -16.44 -8.86 -28.55
C ILE A 76 -15.34 -9.93 -28.39
N PRO A 77 -15.21 -10.59 -27.22
CA PRO A 77 -14.24 -11.66 -27.04
C PRO A 77 -14.46 -12.81 -28.03
N LYS A 78 -13.40 -13.21 -28.75
CA LYS A 78 -13.45 -14.30 -29.74
C LYS A 78 -14.03 -15.59 -29.14
N GLN A 79 -13.65 -15.94 -27.91
CA GLN A 79 -14.16 -17.13 -27.23
C GLN A 79 -15.70 -17.12 -27.10
N TYR A 80 -16.29 -15.96 -26.89
CA TYR A 80 -17.73 -15.82 -26.69
C TYR A 80 -18.43 -15.89 -28.04
N THR A 81 -17.86 -15.28 -29.07
CA THR A 81 -18.37 -15.40 -30.44
C THR A 81 -18.27 -16.83 -30.96
N ASP A 82 -17.20 -17.57 -30.64
CA ASP A 82 -17.04 -18.99 -31.01
C ASP A 82 -18.09 -19.87 -30.28
N TYR A 83 -18.31 -19.60 -28.99
CA TYR A 83 -19.36 -20.28 -28.21
C TYR A 83 -20.74 -20.03 -28.81
N MET A 84 -21.10 -18.77 -29.09
CA MET A 84 -22.36 -18.42 -29.73
C MET A 84 -22.48 -19.00 -31.15
N ALA A 85 -21.38 -19.06 -31.91
CA ALA A 85 -21.34 -19.67 -33.24
C ALA A 85 -21.57 -21.18 -33.22
N THR A 86 -21.31 -21.84 -32.09
CA THR A 86 -21.59 -23.26 -31.87
C THR A 86 -23.08 -23.51 -31.62
N ILE A 87 -23.81 -22.52 -31.10
CA ILE A 87 -25.28 -22.54 -31.00
C ILE A 87 -25.91 -22.22 -32.36
N GLU A 88 -25.45 -21.13 -32.98
CA GLU A 88 -25.93 -20.65 -34.28
C GLU A 88 -24.87 -19.75 -34.95
N PRO A 89 -24.56 -19.94 -36.25
CA PRO A 89 -23.56 -19.12 -36.95
C PRO A 89 -23.81 -17.60 -36.83
N GLN A 90 -22.77 -16.85 -36.44
CA GLN A 90 -22.86 -15.42 -36.11
C GLN A 90 -22.55 -14.50 -37.32
N TYR A 91 -23.56 -14.21 -38.13
CA TYR A 91 -23.45 -13.34 -39.32
C TYR A 91 -23.48 -11.84 -39.00
N ALA A 92 -23.97 -11.45 -37.82
CA ALA A 92 -24.07 -10.04 -37.41
C ALA A 92 -22.76 -9.46 -36.82
N LEU A 93 -21.69 -10.25 -36.71
CA LEU A 93 -20.40 -9.77 -36.18
C LEU A 93 -19.80 -8.61 -37.00
N LYS A 94 -20.06 -8.57 -38.32
CA LYS A 94 -19.67 -7.43 -39.19
C LYS A 94 -20.35 -6.10 -38.80
N PHE A 95 -21.41 -6.18 -38.00
CA PHE A 95 -22.14 -5.05 -37.43
C PHE A 95 -21.90 -4.93 -35.93
N ASN A 96 -20.80 -5.51 -35.41
CA ASN A 96 -20.42 -5.43 -34.00
C ASN A 96 -21.50 -6.02 -33.06
N GLN A 97 -22.18 -7.07 -33.51
CA GLN A 97 -23.35 -7.60 -32.81
C GLN A 97 -23.31 -9.12 -32.65
N VAL A 98 -23.56 -9.60 -31.44
CA VAL A 98 -23.98 -10.99 -31.20
C VAL A 98 -25.47 -11.10 -31.55
N GLN A 99 -25.80 -11.95 -32.52
CA GLN A 99 -27.12 -11.97 -33.14
C GLN A 99 -28.17 -12.69 -32.27
N PRO A 100 -29.47 -12.40 -32.43
CA PRO A 100 -30.53 -13.21 -31.84
C PRO A 100 -30.57 -14.63 -32.40
N ILE A 101 -31.21 -15.54 -31.68
CA ILE A 101 -31.46 -16.90 -32.18
C ILE A 101 -32.52 -16.81 -33.28
N ALA A 102 -32.29 -17.43 -34.43
CA ALA A 102 -33.25 -17.45 -35.53
C ALA A 102 -33.72 -18.87 -35.88
N ASN A 103 -32.92 -19.90 -35.55
CA ASN A 103 -33.24 -21.29 -35.85
C ASN A 103 -33.92 -21.99 -34.67
N TRP A 104 -34.93 -22.82 -34.96
CA TRP A 104 -35.69 -23.57 -33.96
C TRP A 104 -34.83 -24.65 -33.29
N GLU A 105 -33.91 -25.25 -34.06
CA GLU A 105 -32.96 -26.24 -33.54
C GLU A 105 -32.03 -25.61 -32.48
N SER A 106 -31.59 -24.36 -32.71
CA SER A 106 -30.74 -23.61 -31.79
C SER A 106 -31.42 -23.32 -30.44
N LEU A 107 -32.75 -23.20 -30.38
CA LEU A 107 -33.50 -23.08 -29.12
C LEU A 107 -33.41 -24.33 -28.24
N ASN A 108 -33.21 -25.51 -28.85
CA ASN A 108 -33.05 -26.76 -28.11
C ASN A 108 -31.59 -27.05 -27.72
N SER A 109 -30.64 -26.19 -28.10
CA SER A 109 -29.22 -26.39 -27.78
C SER A 109 -28.97 -26.43 -26.27
N PRO A 110 -28.26 -27.45 -25.74
CA PRO A 110 -27.88 -27.49 -24.32
C PRO A 110 -26.92 -26.35 -23.95
N LEU A 111 -26.19 -25.79 -24.93
CA LEU A 111 -25.31 -24.63 -24.72
C LEU A 111 -26.12 -23.36 -24.37
N LEU A 112 -27.34 -23.23 -24.88
CA LEU A 112 -28.24 -22.13 -24.50
C LEU A 112 -28.72 -22.27 -23.04
N ASP A 113 -28.88 -23.51 -22.57
CA ASP A 113 -29.26 -23.80 -21.18
C ASP A 113 -28.15 -23.43 -20.20
N VAL A 114 -26.91 -23.86 -20.46
CA VAL A 114 -25.76 -23.51 -19.60
C VAL A 114 -25.33 -22.06 -19.74
N LEU A 115 -25.78 -21.30 -20.75
CA LEU A 115 -25.69 -19.84 -20.70
C LEU A 115 -26.61 -19.21 -19.65
N GLY A 116 -27.52 -19.98 -19.05
CA GLY A 116 -28.50 -19.50 -18.09
C GLY A 116 -29.62 -18.69 -18.74
N VAL A 117 -29.91 -18.94 -20.02
CA VAL A 117 -31.00 -18.24 -20.74
C VAL A 117 -32.33 -18.81 -20.27
N LYS A 118 -32.98 -18.08 -19.36
CA LYS A 118 -34.28 -18.43 -18.79
C LYS A 118 -35.43 -17.85 -19.59
N TYR A 119 -35.30 -16.64 -20.15
CA TYR A 119 -36.38 -15.99 -20.90
C TYR A 119 -36.01 -15.74 -22.35
N VAL A 120 -36.93 -16.08 -23.26
CA VAL A 120 -36.79 -15.87 -24.70
C VAL A 120 -37.91 -14.95 -25.18
N ILE A 121 -37.53 -13.79 -25.71
CA ILE A 121 -38.46 -12.78 -26.20
C ILE A 121 -38.66 -12.96 -27.71
N THR A 122 -39.90 -12.98 -28.18
CA THR A 122 -40.21 -13.05 -29.62
C THR A 122 -41.38 -12.14 -29.98
N ALA A 123 -41.59 -11.90 -31.27
CA ALA A 123 -42.70 -11.09 -31.76
C ALA A 123 -44.04 -11.82 -31.53
N VAL A 124 -45.12 -11.08 -31.31
CA VAL A 124 -46.45 -11.67 -31.02
C VAL A 124 -46.99 -12.60 -32.12
N ASP A 125 -46.51 -12.46 -33.37
CA ASP A 125 -46.88 -13.30 -34.51
C ASP A 125 -46.02 -14.58 -34.65
N VAL A 126 -45.16 -14.85 -33.66
CA VAL A 126 -44.30 -16.04 -33.58
C VAL A 126 -44.72 -16.85 -32.35
N SER A 127 -44.95 -18.16 -32.55
CA SER A 127 -45.13 -19.13 -31.47
C SER A 127 -43.91 -20.04 -31.36
N ILE A 128 -43.49 -20.32 -30.12
CA ILE A 128 -42.47 -21.34 -29.84
C ILE A 128 -43.19 -22.61 -29.37
N ASP A 129 -43.45 -23.51 -30.32
CA ASP A 129 -44.16 -24.78 -30.09
C ASP A 129 -43.18 -25.90 -29.73
N LEU A 130 -42.37 -25.70 -28.68
CA LEU A 130 -41.37 -26.64 -28.18
C LEU A 130 -41.69 -27.05 -26.74
N PRO A 131 -41.65 -28.35 -26.37
CA PRO A 131 -42.00 -28.82 -25.01
C PRO A 131 -41.18 -28.21 -23.87
N LYS A 132 -39.99 -27.69 -24.18
CA LYS A 132 -39.05 -27.07 -23.25
C LYS A 132 -39.40 -25.62 -22.89
N TYR A 133 -40.32 -25.01 -23.64
CA TYR A 133 -40.66 -23.60 -23.53
C TYR A 133 -42.13 -23.41 -23.13
N GLU A 134 -42.35 -22.57 -22.11
CA GLU A 134 -43.69 -22.22 -21.62
C GLU A 134 -43.95 -20.73 -21.84
N LEU A 135 -45.11 -20.37 -22.40
CA LEU A 135 -45.50 -18.96 -22.55
C LEU A 135 -45.85 -18.39 -21.18
N VAL A 136 -45.08 -17.41 -20.70
CA VAL A 136 -45.22 -16.83 -19.36
C VAL A 136 -45.70 -15.38 -19.37
N TRP A 137 -45.56 -14.68 -20.50
CA TRP A 137 -46.04 -13.30 -20.64
C TRP A 137 -46.35 -12.95 -22.11
N GLU A 138 -47.40 -12.16 -22.33
CA GLU A 138 -47.79 -11.62 -23.64
C GLU A 138 -48.33 -10.20 -23.46
N GLY A 139 -47.82 -9.25 -24.23
CA GLY A 139 -48.16 -7.83 -24.13
C GLY A 139 -47.26 -6.99 -25.04
N GLU A 140 -47.60 -5.72 -25.27
CA GLU A 140 -46.75 -4.76 -26.01
C GLU A 140 -46.26 -5.24 -27.40
N GLY A 141 -46.98 -6.17 -28.05
CA GLY A 141 -46.61 -6.74 -29.35
C GLY A 141 -45.53 -7.84 -29.29
N VAL A 142 -45.21 -8.36 -28.10
CA VAL A 142 -44.19 -9.38 -27.88
C VAL A 142 -44.69 -10.51 -26.97
N ARG A 143 -44.02 -11.66 -27.04
CA ARG A 143 -44.24 -12.83 -26.18
C ARG A 143 -42.95 -13.19 -25.48
N ILE A 144 -43.04 -13.60 -24.22
CA ILE A 144 -41.92 -14.13 -23.44
C ILE A 144 -42.19 -15.59 -23.12
N TYR A 145 -41.24 -16.44 -23.48
CA TYR A 145 -41.23 -17.85 -23.14
C TYR A 145 -40.18 -18.13 -22.06
N GLU A 146 -40.53 -18.91 -21.05
CA GLU A 146 -39.61 -19.47 -20.06
C GLU A 146 -39.00 -20.77 -20.60
N ASN A 147 -37.68 -20.84 -20.60
CA ASN A 147 -36.90 -22.04 -20.86
C ASN A 147 -36.81 -22.89 -19.59
N LEU A 148 -37.57 -23.98 -19.55
CA LEU A 148 -37.61 -24.91 -18.40
C LEU A 148 -36.30 -25.70 -18.23
N GLY A 149 -35.43 -25.71 -19.24
CA GLY A 149 -34.11 -26.36 -19.20
C GLY A 149 -32.95 -25.48 -18.76
N ALA A 150 -33.20 -24.19 -18.46
CA ALA A 150 -32.14 -23.23 -18.13
C ALA A 150 -31.34 -23.65 -16.89
N ALA A 151 -30.02 -23.69 -17.01
CA ALA A 151 -29.15 -23.96 -15.87
C ALA A 151 -29.09 -22.74 -14.94
N PRO A 152 -28.93 -22.94 -13.61
CA PRO A 152 -28.70 -21.84 -12.69
C PRO A 152 -27.39 -21.11 -13.04
N ARG A 153 -27.28 -19.83 -12.65
CA ARG A 153 -26.10 -19.02 -12.97
C ARG A 153 -24.79 -19.60 -12.42
N ALA A 154 -24.86 -20.25 -11.27
CA ALA A 154 -23.76 -20.99 -10.68
C ALA A 154 -24.21 -22.38 -10.24
N TYR A 155 -23.36 -23.37 -10.43
CA TYR A 155 -23.64 -24.75 -10.03
C TYR A 155 -22.36 -25.53 -9.77
N THR A 156 -22.50 -26.68 -9.11
CA THR A 156 -21.40 -27.60 -8.87
C THR A 156 -21.57 -28.91 -9.63
N LEU A 157 -20.44 -29.46 -10.08
CA LEU A 157 -20.32 -30.79 -10.68
C LEU A 157 -19.15 -31.52 -10.03
N PRO A 158 -19.30 -32.80 -9.63
CA PRO A 158 -18.19 -33.58 -9.13
C PRO A 158 -17.00 -33.61 -10.09
N LEU A 159 -15.77 -33.62 -9.56
CA LEU A 159 -14.55 -33.65 -10.36
C LEU A 159 -14.48 -34.88 -11.28
N ARG A 160 -15.14 -35.97 -10.90
CA ARG A 160 -15.31 -37.18 -11.72
C ARG A 160 -16.18 -37.00 -12.98
N GLN A 161 -16.99 -35.96 -13.03
CA GLN A 161 -17.77 -35.56 -14.22
C GLN A 161 -16.96 -34.58 -15.11
N THR A 162 -15.64 -34.73 -15.17
CA THR A 162 -14.79 -33.88 -16.02
C THR A 162 -14.46 -34.61 -17.31
N ALA A 163 -14.73 -33.97 -18.45
CA ALA A 163 -14.27 -34.42 -19.75
C ALA A 163 -13.07 -33.57 -20.18
N VAL A 164 -11.88 -34.18 -20.29
CA VAL A 164 -10.69 -33.52 -20.80
C VAL A 164 -10.59 -33.77 -22.30
N VAL A 165 -10.65 -32.70 -23.09
CA VAL A 165 -10.74 -32.78 -24.56
C VAL A 165 -9.81 -31.79 -25.24
N GLU A 166 -9.54 -31.97 -26.53
CA GLU A 166 -8.73 -31.00 -27.30
C GLU A 166 -9.50 -29.71 -27.61
N ASN A 167 -10.80 -29.82 -27.87
CA ASN A 167 -11.67 -28.68 -28.18
C ASN A 167 -13.01 -28.84 -27.43
N ALA A 168 -13.28 -27.96 -26.48
CA ALA A 168 -14.45 -28.06 -25.62
C ALA A 168 -15.75 -27.82 -26.39
N LEU A 169 -15.77 -26.87 -27.34
CA LEU A 169 -16.98 -26.52 -28.09
C LEU A 169 -17.45 -27.68 -28.97
N ILE A 170 -16.53 -28.36 -29.67
CA ILE A 170 -16.85 -29.53 -30.49
C ILE A 170 -17.40 -30.65 -29.60
N ALA A 171 -16.67 -31.00 -28.55
CA ALA A 171 -17.04 -32.10 -27.67
C ALA A 171 -18.40 -31.90 -26.98
N MET A 172 -18.77 -30.65 -26.66
CA MET A 172 -20.08 -30.33 -26.07
C MET A 172 -21.26 -30.50 -27.04
N THR A 173 -21.01 -30.56 -28.35
CA THR A 173 -22.05 -30.79 -29.35
C THR A 173 -22.15 -32.24 -29.81
N SER A 174 -21.05 -33.01 -29.72
CA SER A 174 -20.98 -34.38 -30.23
C SER A 174 -20.99 -35.47 -29.15
N GLU A 175 -20.43 -35.21 -27.97
CA GLU A 175 -20.01 -36.27 -27.04
C GLU A 175 -20.48 -36.05 -25.59
N PHE A 176 -20.45 -34.81 -25.09
CA PHE A 176 -20.69 -34.51 -23.67
C PHE A 176 -21.73 -33.41 -23.48
N ASP A 177 -22.81 -33.69 -22.75
CA ASP A 177 -23.77 -32.63 -22.37
C ASP A 177 -23.14 -31.73 -21.29
N PRO A 178 -22.98 -30.41 -21.52
CA PRO A 178 -22.38 -29.49 -20.55
C PRO A 178 -23.20 -29.29 -19.25
N ARG A 179 -24.45 -29.78 -19.23
CA ARG A 179 -25.30 -29.86 -18.02
C ARG A 179 -24.95 -31.07 -17.15
N GLN A 180 -24.17 -32.01 -17.67
CA GLN A 180 -23.79 -33.24 -16.96
C GLN A 180 -22.28 -33.34 -16.76
N PHE A 181 -21.50 -32.74 -17.66
CA PHE A 181 -20.04 -32.78 -17.65
C PHE A 181 -19.44 -31.38 -17.62
N ALA A 182 -18.37 -31.22 -16.85
CA ALA A 182 -17.46 -30.09 -16.95
C ALA A 182 -16.43 -30.39 -18.05
N VAL A 183 -16.53 -29.71 -19.19
CA VAL A 183 -15.64 -29.94 -20.34
C VAL A 183 -14.45 -28.98 -20.26
N VAL A 184 -13.24 -29.50 -20.21
CA VAL A 184 -11.99 -28.73 -20.00
C VAL A 184 -11.00 -29.04 -21.11
N GLU A 185 -10.36 -28.01 -21.67
CA GLU A 185 -9.39 -28.17 -22.77
C GLU A 185 -8.00 -28.57 -22.26
N THR A 186 -7.31 -29.49 -22.96
CA THR A 186 -5.99 -30.02 -22.57
C THR A 186 -4.91 -28.94 -22.42
N GLY A 187 -4.97 -27.85 -23.19
CA GLY A 187 -3.99 -26.76 -23.18
C GLY A 187 -4.15 -25.74 -22.06
N ASP A 188 -5.31 -25.72 -21.38
CA ASP A 188 -5.64 -24.76 -20.32
C ASP A 188 -5.28 -25.27 -18.91
N GLN A 189 -4.68 -26.46 -18.81
CA GLN A 189 -4.41 -27.14 -17.54
C GLN A 189 -3.05 -26.77 -16.95
N ARG A 190 -3.01 -26.55 -15.63
CA ARG A 190 -1.75 -26.57 -14.85
C ARG A 190 -1.39 -28.01 -14.48
N LEU A 191 -0.08 -28.29 -14.40
CA LEU A 191 0.52 -29.61 -14.06
C LEU A 191 -0.14 -30.31 -12.85
N GLU A 192 -0.57 -29.55 -11.83
CA GLU A 192 -1.19 -30.10 -10.63
C GLU A 192 -2.64 -30.59 -10.87
N ILE A 193 -3.44 -29.79 -11.58
CA ILE A 193 -4.82 -30.16 -11.96
C ILE A 193 -4.78 -31.36 -12.91
N GLU A 194 -3.86 -31.36 -13.87
CA GLU A 194 -3.66 -32.47 -14.80
C GLU A 194 -3.34 -33.78 -14.07
N SER A 195 -2.52 -33.74 -13.02
CA SER A 195 -2.20 -34.90 -12.19
C SER A 195 -3.42 -35.49 -11.47
N ARG A 196 -4.31 -34.62 -10.95
CA ARG A 196 -5.55 -35.02 -10.28
C ARG A 196 -6.58 -35.58 -11.26
N LEU A 197 -6.72 -34.95 -12.42
CA LEU A 197 -7.65 -35.40 -13.47
C LEU A 197 -7.25 -36.77 -14.02
N ARG A 198 -5.95 -37.02 -14.23
CA ARG A 198 -5.44 -38.33 -14.67
C ARG A 198 -5.78 -39.47 -13.71
N GLN A 199 -5.80 -39.20 -12.40
CA GLN A 199 -6.16 -40.20 -11.39
C GLN A 199 -7.65 -40.57 -11.38
N ILE A 200 -8.52 -39.71 -11.92
CA ILE A 200 -9.98 -39.85 -11.83
C ILE A 200 -10.59 -40.42 -13.13
N SER A 201 -9.75 -40.72 -14.13
CA SER A 201 -10.11 -41.20 -15.47
C SER A 201 -10.89 -42.54 -15.46
N ASN A 202 -12.20 -42.48 -15.23
CA ASN A 202 -13.19 -43.48 -15.64
C ASN A 202 -14.54 -42.75 -15.77
N LEU A 203 -15.09 -42.69 -16.99
CA LEU A 203 -16.42 -42.14 -17.26
C LEU A 203 -17.46 -42.91 -16.44
N GLN A 204 -18.11 -42.24 -15.49
CA GLN A 204 -19.20 -42.79 -14.67
C GLN A 204 -20.55 -42.28 -15.19
N SER A 205 -21.64 -42.90 -14.72
CA SER A 205 -23.01 -42.51 -15.10
C SER A 205 -23.24 -41.00 -14.93
N PRO A 206 -23.94 -40.33 -15.86
CA PRO A 206 -24.18 -38.90 -15.78
C PRO A 206 -24.90 -38.52 -14.49
N ILE A 207 -24.45 -37.45 -13.84
CA ILE A 207 -25.06 -36.88 -12.63
C ILE A 207 -25.52 -35.46 -12.95
N SER A 208 -26.69 -35.07 -12.43
CA SER A 208 -27.19 -33.70 -12.54
C SER A 208 -26.38 -32.75 -11.66
N TYR A 209 -26.13 -31.54 -12.14
CA TYR A 209 -25.50 -30.49 -11.34
C TYR A 209 -26.31 -30.13 -10.09
N GLN A 210 -25.64 -29.57 -9.08
CA GLN A 210 -26.30 -28.97 -7.92
C GLN A 210 -26.21 -27.44 -8.00
N PRO A 211 -27.34 -26.70 -7.93
CA PRO A 211 -27.31 -25.24 -7.93
C PRO A 211 -26.47 -24.67 -6.78
N ALA A 212 -25.68 -23.63 -7.07
CA ALA A 212 -24.94 -22.86 -6.07
C ALA A 212 -25.59 -21.49 -5.89
N GLN A 213 -25.63 -20.98 -4.66
CA GLN A 213 -26.33 -19.75 -4.34
C GLN A 213 -25.44 -18.54 -4.60
N VAL A 214 -25.82 -17.69 -5.55
CA VAL A 214 -25.18 -16.38 -5.73
C VAL A 214 -25.72 -15.42 -4.66
N THR A 215 -24.86 -14.96 -3.75
CA THR A 215 -25.23 -14.09 -2.64
C THR A 215 -25.05 -12.60 -2.95
N SER A 216 -24.14 -12.28 -3.87
CA SER A 216 -23.92 -10.93 -4.38
C SER A 216 -23.41 -11.00 -5.81
N PHE A 217 -23.96 -10.17 -6.69
CA PHE A 217 -23.58 -10.12 -8.10
C PHE A 217 -23.31 -8.67 -8.53
N SER A 218 -22.08 -8.41 -8.98
CA SER A 218 -21.67 -7.11 -9.52
C SER A 218 -20.70 -7.29 -10.69
N ASN A 219 -20.44 -6.20 -11.44
CA ASN A 219 -19.58 -6.26 -12.63
C ASN A 219 -18.12 -6.64 -12.34
N ILE A 220 -17.64 -6.41 -11.11
CA ILE A 220 -16.24 -6.67 -10.73
C ILE A 220 -16.10 -7.70 -9.63
N GLU A 221 -17.20 -8.16 -9.04
CA GLU A 221 -17.19 -9.09 -7.92
C GLU A 221 -18.47 -9.93 -7.91
N VAL A 222 -18.32 -11.25 -7.73
CA VAL A 222 -19.42 -12.20 -7.58
C VAL A 222 -19.13 -13.09 -6.38
N MET A 223 -20.10 -13.20 -5.47
CA MET A 223 -20.02 -14.03 -4.26
C MET A 223 -20.97 -15.21 -4.41
N ILE A 224 -20.47 -16.41 -4.12
CA ILE A 224 -21.21 -17.65 -4.29
C ILE A 224 -21.02 -18.53 -3.06
N ASP A 225 -22.12 -18.91 -2.43
CA ASP A 225 -22.12 -19.89 -1.34
C ASP A 225 -22.50 -21.27 -1.88
N THR A 226 -21.74 -22.28 -1.48
CA THR A 226 -21.94 -23.66 -1.95
C THR A 226 -21.44 -24.68 -0.94
N ALA A 227 -22.01 -25.87 -0.97
CA ALA A 227 -21.60 -27.01 -0.17
C ALA A 227 -21.31 -28.19 -1.10
N VAL A 228 -20.16 -28.84 -0.93
CA VAL A 228 -19.73 -29.97 -1.75
C VAL A 228 -19.27 -31.12 -0.86
N THR A 229 -19.73 -32.34 -1.14
CA THR A 229 -19.40 -33.54 -0.33
C THR A 229 -18.21 -34.33 -0.87
N GLU A 230 -17.85 -34.10 -2.12
CA GLU A 230 -16.69 -34.67 -2.81
C GLU A 230 -15.98 -33.55 -3.61
N PRO A 231 -14.70 -33.71 -3.99
CA PRO A 231 -14.01 -32.71 -4.81
C PRO A 231 -14.83 -32.38 -6.05
N SER A 232 -15.14 -31.10 -6.25
CA SER A 232 -16.13 -30.67 -7.25
C SER A 232 -15.70 -29.36 -7.92
N TRP A 233 -16.09 -29.19 -9.17
CA TRP A 233 -16.08 -27.90 -9.84
C TRP A 233 -17.21 -27.04 -9.30
N LEU A 234 -16.92 -25.80 -8.96
CA LEU A 234 -17.89 -24.71 -8.98
C LEU A 234 -17.78 -24.00 -10.33
N ILE A 235 -18.85 -24.01 -11.11
CA ILE A 235 -18.92 -23.38 -12.43
C ILE A 235 -19.82 -22.15 -12.30
N LEU A 236 -19.26 -20.99 -12.63
CA LEU A 236 -19.99 -19.74 -12.82
C LEU A 236 -20.11 -19.49 -14.32
N ASN A 237 -21.33 -19.42 -14.84
CA ASN A 237 -21.62 -19.27 -16.26
C ASN A 237 -21.33 -17.86 -16.81
N ASP A 238 -20.36 -17.16 -16.23
CA ASP A 238 -19.77 -15.92 -16.74
C ASP A 238 -18.59 -16.22 -17.63
N SER A 239 -18.41 -15.42 -18.68
CA SER A 239 -17.25 -15.54 -19.56
C SER A 239 -15.94 -15.40 -18.78
N TYR A 240 -15.06 -16.39 -18.94
CA TYR A 240 -13.68 -16.39 -18.48
C TYR A 240 -12.93 -15.24 -19.15
N PHE A 241 -12.09 -14.53 -18.41
CA PHE A 241 -11.21 -13.53 -19.00
C PHE A 241 -9.96 -13.36 -18.14
N PRO A 242 -8.78 -13.15 -18.74
CA PRO A 242 -7.56 -12.86 -17.97
C PRO A 242 -7.75 -11.63 -17.06
N GLY A 243 -7.51 -11.81 -15.76
CA GLY A 243 -7.66 -10.75 -14.75
C GLY A 243 -8.72 -11.01 -13.69
N TRP A 244 -9.58 -12.02 -13.87
CA TRP A 244 -10.37 -12.56 -12.77
C TRP A 244 -9.49 -13.37 -11.82
N LYS A 245 -9.73 -13.22 -10.52
CA LYS A 245 -9.16 -14.01 -9.44
C LYS A 245 -10.29 -14.64 -8.63
N ALA A 246 -10.07 -15.83 -8.08
CA ALA A 246 -11.02 -16.48 -7.19
C ALA A 246 -10.38 -16.66 -5.81
N TYR A 247 -11.21 -16.52 -4.78
CA TYR A 247 -10.83 -16.71 -3.39
C TYR A 247 -11.87 -17.61 -2.73
N VAL A 248 -11.43 -18.55 -1.90
CA VAL A 248 -12.31 -19.46 -1.15
C VAL A 248 -12.11 -19.26 0.33
N ARG A 249 -13.20 -19.34 1.08
CA ARG A 249 -13.19 -19.36 2.54
C ARG A 249 -14.30 -20.27 3.07
N PRO A 250 -14.16 -20.86 4.27
CA PRO A 250 -15.26 -21.59 4.89
C PRO A 250 -16.52 -20.73 5.04
N LEU A 251 -17.69 -21.31 4.85
CA LEU A 251 -18.96 -20.60 4.96
C LEU A 251 -19.10 -19.92 6.35
N GLY A 252 -19.51 -18.65 6.37
CA GLY A 252 -19.68 -17.87 7.59
C GLY A 252 -18.39 -17.30 8.21
N SER A 253 -17.22 -17.57 7.63
CA SER A 253 -15.95 -16.96 8.05
C SER A 253 -15.72 -15.57 7.44
N GLY A 254 -14.88 -14.76 8.08
CA GLY A 254 -14.51 -13.41 7.62
C GLY A 254 -13.60 -13.42 6.38
N GLU A 255 -13.38 -12.25 5.77
CA GLU A 255 -12.47 -12.10 4.61
C GLU A 255 -11.01 -12.43 4.96
N GLU A 256 -10.62 -12.31 6.22
CA GLU A 256 -9.27 -12.58 6.70
C GLU A 256 -8.74 -14.02 6.47
N VAL A 257 -9.60 -15.02 6.27
CA VAL A 257 -9.18 -16.42 6.03
C VAL A 257 -9.27 -16.84 4.57
N GLU A 258 -9.48 -15.90 3.66
CA GLU A 258 -9.56 -16.18 2.22
C GLU A 258 -8.25 -16.72 1.65
N GLN A 259 -8.35 -17.80 0.90
CA GLN A 259 -7.24 -18.37 0.14
C GLN A 259 -7.50 -18.18 -1.36
N GLN A 260 -6.51 -17.64 -2.07
CA GLN A 260 -6.61 -17.49 -3.52
C GLN A 260 -6.53 -18.87 -4.19
N VAL A 261 -7.48 -19.14 -5.08
CA VAL A 261 -7.51 -20.35 -5.92
C VAL A 261 -7.47 -19.98 -7.39
N ASP A 262 -7.03 -20.92 -8.21
CA ASP A 262 -6.95 -20.73 -9.65
C ASP A 262 -8.34 -20.82 -10.31
N ILE A 263 -8.52 -20.04 -11.37
CA ILE A 263 -9.70 -20.11 -12.24
C ILE A 263 -9.30 -20.85 -13.52
N THR A 264 -10.02 -21.92 -13.82
CA THR A 264 -9.90 -22.69 -15.05
C THR A 264 -11.01 -22.30 -16.01
N ARG A 265 -10.74 -22.25 -17.31
CA ARG A 265 -11.77 -22.09 -18.33
C ARG A 265 -12.49 -23.43 -18.53
N VAL A 266 -13.79 -23.44 -18.28
CA VAL A 266 -14.66 -24.63 -18.36
C VAL A 266 -15.74 -24.40 -19.41
N ASN A 267 -16.16 -25.46 -20.10
CA ASN A 267 -17.19 -25.42 -21.14
C ASN A 267 -16.86 -24.39 -22.24
N GLY A 268 -15.58 -24.27 -22.60
CA GLY A 268 -15.07 -23.38 -23.66
C GLY A 268 -15.12 -21.87 -23.37
N ASN A 269 -15.94 -21.43 -22.41
CA ASN A 269 -16.15 -20.00 -22.14
C ASN A 269 -16.28 -19.63 -20.66
N PHE A 270 -16.64 -20.54 -19.75
CA PHE A 270 -17.03 -20.19 -18.38
C PHE A 270 -15.90 -20.29 -17.35
N ARG A 271 -16.12 -19.73 -16.15
CA ARG A 271 -15.17 -19.77 -15.03
C ARG A 271 -15.44 -20.98 -14.16
N GLY A 272 -14.43 -21.83 -13.97
CA GLY A 272 -14.46 -22.96 -13.05
C GLY A 272 -13.43 -22.81 -11.94
N VAL A 273 -13.82 -23.15 -10.72
CA VAL A 273 -12.94 -23.24 -9.55
C VAL A 273 -13.08 -24.64 -8.96
N LEU A 274 -11.96 -25.24 -8.56
CA LEU A 274 -11.97 -26.54 -7.90
C LEU A 274 -12.13 -26.36 -6.39
N LEU A 275 -13.10 -27.06 -5.80
CA LEU A 275 -13.39 -27.05 -4.38
C LEU A 275 -13.14 -28.43 -3.77
N GLU A 276 -12.52 -28.44 -2.60
CA GLU A 276 -12.44 -29.63 -1.74
C GLU A 276 -13.75 -29.84 -0.97
N PRO A 277 -14.02 -31.05 -0.45
CA PRO A 277 -15.22 -31.32 0.35
C PRO A 277 -15.36 -30.32 1.52
N GLY A 278 -16.50 -29.65 1.61
CA GLY A 278 -16.77 -28.63 2.62
C GLY A 278 -17.86 -27.64 2.22
N GLU A 279 -18.14 -26.71 3.13
CA GLU A 279 -19.02 -25.56 2.89
C GLU A 279 -18.16 -24.31 2.65
N TRP A 280 -18.37 -23.67 1.50
CA TRP A 280 -17.50 -22.62 1.00
C TRP A 280 -18.28 -21.38 0.58
N THR A 281 -17.71 -20.23 0.88
CA THR A 281 -17.98 -18.99 0.16
C THR A 281 -16.85 -18.76 -0.85
N VAL A 282 -17.22 -18.61 -2.12
CA VAL A 282 -16.29 -18.35 -3.23
C VAL A 282 -16.50 -16.94 -3.75
N ARG A 283 -15.43 -16.16 -3.76
CA ARG A 283 -15.41 -14.78 -4.25
C ARG A 283 -14.63 -14.69 -5.54
N PHE A 284 -15.32 -14.39 -6.63
CA PHE A 284 -14.70 -14.00 -7.90
C PHE A 284 -14.51 -12.50 -7.91
N ARG A 285 -13.30 -12.02 -8.21
CA ARG A 285 -13.00 -10.59 -8.31
C ARG A 285 -12.20 -10.26 -9.55
N TYR A 286 -12.64 -9.25 -10.29
CA TYR A 286 -11.93 -8.73 -11.45
C TYR A 286 -10.86 -7.72 -11.00
N SER A 287 -9.61 -8.06 -11.22
CA SER A 287 -8.45 -7.22 -10.88
C SER A 287 -7.37 -7.37 -11.97
N PRO A 288 -7.61 -6.82 -13.18
CA PRO A 288 -6.72 -7.00 -14.31
C PRO A 288 -5.42 -6.22 -14.14
N LEU A 289 -4.32 -6.84 -14.58
CA LEU A 289 -2.99 -6.25 -14.57
C LEU A 289 -2.92 -4.93 -15.34
N THR A 290 -3.64 -4.83 -16.45
CA THR A 290 -3.68 -3.62 -17.30
C THR A 290 -4.27 -2.41 -16.58
N PHE A 291 -5.31 -2.60 -15.77
CA PHE A 291 -5.88 -1.52 -14.98
C PHE A 291 -4.92 -1.07 -13.87
N GLN A 292 -4.25 -2.02 -13.20
CA GLN A 292 -3.23 -1.72 -12.20
C GLN A 292 -2.04 -0.95 -12.83
N LEU A 293 -1.59 -1.36 -14.02
CA LEU A 293 -0.58 -0.67 -14.81
C LEU A 293 -1.00 0.75 -15.21
N GLY A 294 -2.22 0.92 -15.71
CA GLY A 294 -2.75 2.23 -16.10
C GLY A 294 -2.85 3.19 -14.91
N GLY A 295 -3.32 2.69 -13.76
CA GLY A 295 -3.35 3.44 -12.51
C GLY A 295 -1.95 3.86 -12.06
N LEU A 296 -0.96 2.97 -12.15
CA LEU A 296 0.42 3.30 -11.86
C LEU A 296 1.00 4.36 -12.80
N ILE A 297 0.86 4.18 -14.11
CA ILE A 297 1.43 5.11 -15.09
C ILE A 297 0.86 6.51 -14.87
N SER A 298 -0.45 6.59 -14.61
CA SER A 298 -1.13 7.83 -14.28
C SER A 298 -0.57 8.45 -13.00
N PHE A 299 -0.41 7.64 -11.95
CA PHE A 299 0.18 8.06 -10.68
C PHE A 299 1.62 8.58 -10.84
N MET A 300 2.45 7.87 -11.63
CA MET A 300 3.83 8.28 -11.93
C MET A 300 3.88 9.55 -12.77
N GLY A 301 2.98 9.70 -13.75
CA GLY A 301 2.83 10.92 -14.53
C GLY A 301 2.53 12.13 -13.64
N VAL A 302 1.62 11.98 -12.67
CA VAL A 302 1.33 13.03 -11.68
C VAL A 302 2.56 13.37 -10.84
N ILE A 303 3.30 12.38 -10.35
CA ILE A 303 4.55 12.63 -9.58
C ILE A 303 5.57 13.40 -10.43
N ILE A 304 5.79 12.98 -11.68
CA ILE A 304 6.75 13.63 -12.56
C ILE A 304 6.35 15.07 -12.85
N LEU A 305 5.05 15.33 -13.08
CA LEU A 305 4.52 16.67 -13.26
C LEU A 305 4.67 17.53 -12.01
N LEU A 306 4.40 16.98 -10.82
CA LEU A 306 4.63 17.68 -9.55
C LEU A 306 6.11 17.98 -9.33
N PHE A 307 7.01 17.06 -9.66
CA PHE A 307 8.45 17.30 -9.59
C PHE A 307 8.88 18.41 -10.55
N ALA A 308 8.41 18.35 -11.79
CA ALA A 308 8.67 19.39 -12.79
C ALA A 308 8.14 20.76 -12.33
N LEU A 309 6.97 20.80 -11.70
CA LEU A 309 6.41 22.02 -11.09
C LEU A 309 7.28 22.54 -9.95
N VAL A 310 7.78 21.67 -9.07
CA VAL A 310 8.71 22.05 -7.98
C VAL A 310 10.01 22.62 -8.55
N VAL A 311 10.58 21.96 -9.57
CA VAL A 311 11.80 22.44 -10.25
C VAL A 311 11.53 23.77 -10.96
N TRP A 312 10.41 23.92 -11.65
CA TRP A 312 10.01 25.16 -12.31
C TRP A 312 9.81 26.30 -11.30
N ALA A 313 9.07 26.05 -10.21
CA ALA A 313 8.87 27.03 -9.14
C ALA A 313 10.20 27.42 -8.50
N TRP A 314 11.11 26.45 -8.30
CA TRP A 314 12.46 26.71 -7.80
C TRP A 314 13.25 27.62 -8.75
N GLN A 315 13.26 27.31 -10.05
CA GLN A 315 13.95 28.12 -11.06
C GLN A 315 13.34 29.50 -11.22
N THR A 316 12.05 29.67 -10.98
CA THR A 316 11.33 30.93 -11.19
C THR A 316 11.36 31.84 -9.97
N PHE A 317 11.23 31.28 -8.76
CA PHE A 317 11.08 32.07 -7.51
C PHE A 317 12.35 32.09 -6.63
N LEU A 318 13.26 31.11 -6.76
CA LEU A 318 14.43 30.97 -5.86
C LEU A 318 15.79 31.17 -6.56
N ARG A 319 15.81 31.20 -7.90
CA ARG A 319 16.93 31.77 -8.68
C ARG A 319 16.65 33.25 -8.97
N SER A 320 16.82 34.11 -7.96
CA SER A 320 17.03 35.53 -8.25
C SER A 320 18.51 35.75 -8.57
N ASP A 321 18.80 36.23 -9.78
CA ASP A 321 20.14 36.50 -10.37
C ASP A 321 20.92 37.66 -9.69
N GLY A 322 20.77 37.84 -8.37
CA GLY A 322 21.52 38.84 -7.59
C GLY A 322 22.45 38.17 -6.58
N GLN A 323 23.54 38.85 -6.20
CA GLN A 323 24.36 38.48 -5.03
C GLN A 323 23.44 38.32 -3.81
N LEU A 324 23.06 37.07 -3.51
CA LEU A 324 22.15 36.75 -2.41
C LEU A 324 22.82 37.16 -1.10
N SER A 325 22.09 37.87 -0.23
CA SER A 325 22.57 38.14 1.13
C SER A 325 22.85 36.83 1.87
N VAL A 326 23.73 36.84 2.87
CA VAL A 326 24.07 35.67 3.69
C VAL A 326 22.81 34.94 4.20
N THR A 327 21.78 35.70 4.56
CA THR A 327 20.48 35.18 5.02
C THR A 327 19.69 34.45 3.92
N GLN A 328 19.72 34.96 2.68
CA GLN A 328 19.07 34.30 1.54
C GLN A 328 19.83 33.04 1.09
N SER A 329 21.16 33.03 1.17
CA SER A 329 21.99 31.83 0.91
C SER A 329 21.67 30.71 1.91
N ILE A 330 21.57 31.05 3.20
CA ILE A 330 21.22 30.09 4.26
C ILE A 330 19.79 29.55 4.07
N ALA A 331 18.82 30.41 3.72
CA ALA A 331 17.46 30.01 3.45
C ALA A 331 17.37 29.06 2.24
N LYS A 332 18.08 29.37 1.14
CA LYS A 332 18.17 28.51 -0.04
C LYS A 332 18.77 27.14 0.27
N ASN A 333 19.89 27.13 1.00
CA ASN A 333 20.61 25.91 1.40
C ASN A 333 19.90 25.07 2.45
N SER A 334 18.81 25.58 3.06
CA SER A 334 17.99 24.85 4.02
C SER A 334 16.62 24.46 3.43
N MET A 335 15.93 25.38 2.76
CA MET A 335 14.56 25.17 2.27
C MET A 335 14.48 24.24 1.04
N ALA A 336 15.44 24.30 0.10
CA ALA A 336 15.44 23.37 -1.05
C ALA A 336 15.57 21.92 -0.61
N PRO A 337 16.61 21.56 0.19
CA PRO A 337 16.75 20.20 0.69
C PRO A 337 15.54 19.74 1.48
N ILE A 338 14.92 20.62 2.27
CA ILE A 338 13.69 20.33 3.02
C ILE A 338 12.54 19.97 2.08
N GLY A 339 12.26 20.81 1.07
CA GLY A 339 11.20 20.58 0.10
C GLY A 339 11.42 19.31 -0.72
N LEU A 340 12.64 19.04 -1.16
CA LEU A 340 12.98 17.82 -1.90
C LEU A 340 12.86 16.56 -1.02
N ASN A 341 13.30 16.62 0.25
CA ASN A 341 13.14 15.49 1.17
C ASN A 341 11.67 15.20 1.50
N LEU A 342 10.86 16.25 1.66
CA LEU A 342 9.40 16.15 1.79
C LEU A 342 8.78 15.45 0.58
N PHE A 343 9.19 15.87 -0.61
CA PHE A 343 8.72 15.29 -1.87
C PHE A 343 9.12 13.81 -2.01
N ASN A 344 10.36 13.45 -1.66
CA ASN A 344 10.82 12.05 -1.65
C ASN A 344 10.03 11.20 -0.66
N LYS A 345 9.78 11.70 0.55
CA LYS A 345 8.93 11.01 1.53
C LYS A 345 7.51 10.79 1.02
N PHE A 346 6.94 11.75 0.30
CA PHE A 346 5.63 11.60 -0.33
C PHE A 346 5.63 10.49 -1.39
N ILE A 347 6.63 10.48 -2.28
CA ILE A 347 6.80 9.40 -3.27
C ILE A 347 6.93 8.04 -2.58
N ASP A 348 7.77 7.94 -1.55
CA ASP A 348 7.99 6.70 -0.81
C ASP A 348 6.73 6.21 -0.09
N PHE A 349 5.97 7.12 0.49
CA PHE A 349 4.70 6.80 1.14
C PHE A 349 3.66 6.29 0.13
N ALA A 350 3.59 6.91 -1.04
CA ALA A 350 2.66 6.50 -2.06
C ALA A 350 3.09 5.21 -2.77
N PHE A 351 4.39 4.98 -2.95
CA PHE A 351 4.90 3.67 -3.37
C PHE A 351 4.62 2.59 -2.33
N ALA A 352 4.67 2.92 -1.03
CA ALA A 352 4.22 2.01 0.02
C ALA A 352 2.76 1.60 -0.15
N MET A 353 1.90 2.54 -0.53
CA MET A 353 0.50 2.26 -0.86
C MET A 353 0.34 1.22 -1.97
N PHE A 354 1.23 1.24 -2.97
CA PHE A 354 1.23 0.30 -4.07
C PHE A 354 1.79 -1.06 -3.64
N TYR A 355 3.03 -1.10 -3.13
CA TYR A 355 3.67 -2.39 -2.87
C TYR A 355 2.98 -3.17 -1.74
N LEU A 356 2.40 -2.50 -0.73
CA LEU A 356 1.68 -3.18 0.34
C LEU A 356 0.47 -3.95 -0.20
N ARG A 357 -0.27 -3.37 -1.16
CA ARG A 357 -1.42 -4.04 -1.81
C ARG A 357 -1.02 -5.18 -2.72
N VAL A 358 0.13 -5.06 -3.37
CA VAL A 358 0.60 -6.11 -4.29
C VAL A 358 1.19 -7.30 -3.52
N LEU A 359 1.90 -7.04 -2.42
CA LEU A 359 2.55 -8.08 -1.63
C LEU A 359 1.64 -8.72 -0.56
N GLY A 360 0.58 -8.04 -0.15
CA GLY A 360 -0.22 -8.42 1.02
C GLY A 360 0.57 -8.34 2.34
N PRO A 361 -0.03 -8.70 3.48
CA PRO A 361 0.61 -8.62 4.80
C PRO A 361 1.87 -9.48 4.90
N ALA A 362 1.82 -10.76 4.53
CA ALA A 362 2.96 -11.67 4.65
C ALA A 362 4.17 -11.21 3.83
N GLY A 363 3.97 -10.91 2.53
CA GLY A 363 5.04 -10.44 1.65
C GLY A 363 5.62 -9.10 2.09
N ALA A 364 4.77 -8.18 2.58
CA ALA A 364 5.23 -6.91 3.15
C ALA A 364 6.04 -7.10 4.44
N GLY A 365 5.64 -8.03 5.31
CA GLY A 365 6.35 -8.35 6.54
C GLY A 365 7.70 -9.01 6.29
N SER A 366 7.78 -9.94 5.34
CA SER A 366 9.05 -10.51 4.87
C SER A 366 9.99 -9.44 4.30
N PHE A 367 9.46 -8.54 3.48
CA PHE A 367 10.25 -7.43 2.94
C PHE A 367 10.77 -6.50 4.04
N GLN A 368 9.90 -6.12 4.99
CA GLN A 368 10.29 -5.27 6.10
C GLN A 368 11.32 -5.96 7.01
N THR A 369 11.19 -7.27 7.24
CA THR A 369 12.17 -8.06 8.00
C THR A 369 13.54 -8.02 7.31
N ALA A 370 13.59 -8.18 5.99
CA ALA A 370 14.83 -8.08 5.22
C ALA A 370 15.46 -6.68 5.33
N ILE A 371 14.65 -5.61 5.22
CA ILE A 371 15.10 -4.22 5.39
C ILE A 371 15.68 -4.00 6.80
N VAL A 372 14.97 -4.43 7.85
CA VAL A 372 15.39 -4.23 9.25
C VAL A 372 16.68 -4.99 9.54
N THR A 373 16.77 -6.23 9.07
CA THR A 373 17.96 -7.07 9.26
C THR A 373 19.18 -6.46 8.55
N ALA A 374 19.01 -6.02 7.30
CA ALA A 374 20.07 -5.35 6.55
C ALA A 374 20.41 -3.94 7.12
N GLY A 375 19.46 -3.25 7.73
CA GLY A 375 19.67 -1.93 8.35
C GLY A 375 20.69 -1.97 9.50
N LEU A 376 20.75 -3.07 10.26
CA LEU A 376 21.77 -3.27 11.29
C LEU A 376 23.19 -3.35 10.68
N PHE A 377 23.31 -3.99 9.50
CA PHE A 377 24.56 -4.05 8.74
C PHE A 377 25.00 -2.66 8.27
N GLU A 378 24.08 -1.86 7.74
CA GLU A 378 24.41 -0.54 7.17
C GLU A 378 25.13 0.38 8.16
N ILE A 379 24.71 0.36 9.42
CA ILE A 379 25.25 1.24 10.47
C ILE A 379 26.70 0.88 10.77
N VAL A 380 26.99 -0.41 10.88
CA VAL A 380 28.35 -0.90 11.12
C VAL A 380 29.23 -0.70 9.88
N ALA A 381 28.70 -0.93 8.69
CA ALA A 381 29.43 -0.74 7.43
C ALA A 381 29.79 0.75 7.19
N ASN A 382 28.93 1.68 7.56
CA ASN A 382 29.17 3.12 7.37
C ASN A 382 29.88 3.80 8.54
N PHE A 383 29.74 3.30 9.78
CA PHE A 383 30.53 3.67 10.97
C PHE A 383 30.67 5.18 11.27
N GLY A 384 29.73 6.01 10.79
CA GLY A 384 29.79 7.47 10.90
C GLY A 384 30.87 8.15 10.06
N LEU A 385 31.42 7.45 9.05
CA LEU A 385 32.52 7.90 8.22
C LEU A 385 32.18 9.11 7.35
N ASP A 386 30.90 9.28 7.00
CA ASP A 386 30.38 10.42 6.25
C ASP A 386 30.48 11.73 7.05
N ILE A 387 30.08 11.71 8.33
CA ILE A 387 30.17 12.88 9.21
C ILE A 387 31.63 13.32 9.40
N LEU A 388 32.53 12.35 9.61
CA LEU A 388 33.95 12.61 9.80
C LEU A 388 34.61 13.15 8.52
N LEU A 389 34.25 12.60 7.35
CA LEU A 389 34.70 13.11 6.06
C LEU A 389 34.26 14.56 5.86
N ILE A 390 33.00 14.89 6.11
CA ILE A 390 32.50 16.26 5.97
C ILE A 390 33.26 17.19 6.92
N ARG A 391 33.41 16.82 8.19
CA ARG A 391 34.07 17.64 9.20
C ARG A 391 35.54 17.91 8.87
N ASP A 392 36.31 16.88 8.57
CA ASP A 392 37.77 16.98 8.45
C ASP A 392 38.19 17.54 7.08
N VAL A 393 37.44 17.25 6.01
CA VAL A 393 37.69 17.84 4.68
C VAL A 393 37.19 19.29 4.59
N SER A 394 36.18 19.69 5.37
CA SER A 394 35.76 21.11 5.46
C SER A 394 36.85 22.02 6.03
N GLN A 395 37.79 21.47 6.83
CA GLN A 395 38.93 22.23 7.34
C GLN A 395 40.03 22.39 6.29
N ASP A 396 40.20 21.41 5.41
CA ASP A 396 41.23 21.39 4.37
C ASP A 396 40.73 20.62 3.15
N ARG A 397 40.15 21.36 2.20
CA ARG A 397 39.53 20.81 0.99
C ARG A 397 40.54 20.08 0.08
N SER A 398 41.84 20.38 0.19
CA SER A 398 42.91 19.72 -0.59
C SER A 398 43.04 18.23 -0.27
N LYS A 399 42.57 17.79 0.90
CA LYS A 399 42.64 16.40 1.35
C LYS A 399 41.42 15.57 0.93
N ALA A 400 40.52 16.12 0.12
CA ALA A 400 39.27 15.45 -0.29
C ALA A 400 39.51 14.05 -0.89
N SER A 401 40.44 13.93 -1.85
CA SER A 401 40.77 12.66 -2.51
C SER A 401 41.34 11.64 -1.53
N TYR A 402 42.22 12.08 -0.63
CA TYR A 402 42.87 11.26 0.38
C TYR A 402 41.88 10.73 1.43
N TYR A 403 40.96 11.55 1.94
CA TYR A 403 39.91 11.11 2.87
C TYR A 403 38.87 10.22 2.18
N LEU A 404 38.42 10.59 0.97
CA LEU A 404 37.44 9.80 0.21
C LEU A 404 37.97 8.38 -0.04
N TYR A 405 39.23 8.25 -0.43
CA TYR A 405 39.88 6.96 -0.67
C TYR A 405 39.98 6.10 0.59
N ASN A 406 40.54 6.67 1.68
CA ASN A 406 40.73 5.93 2.93
C ASN A 406 39.41 5.51 3.57
N THR A 407 38.40 6.37 3.55
CA THR A 407 37.07 6.06 4.07
C THR A 407 36.35 5.04 3.19
N SER A 408 36.50 5.09 1.86
CA SER A 408 35.90 4.10 0.96
C SER A 408 36.49 2.70 1.15
N ILE A 409 37.82 2.57 1.27
CA ILE A 409 38.46 1.28 1.59
C ILE A 409 38.03 0.79 2.97
N LEU A 410 37.98 1.68 3.95
CA LEU A 410 37.56 1.32 5.30
C LEU A 410 36.11 0.83 5.32
N ARG A 411 35.19 1.45 4.55
CA ARG A 411 33.80 0.98 4.39
C ARG A 411 33.71 -0.43 3.84
N LEU A 412 34.51 -0.77 2.84
CA LEU A 412 34.52 -2.13 2.27
C LEU A 412 34.98 -3.16 3.32
N GLY A 413 36.03 -2.85 4.08
CA GLY A 413 36.50 -3.70 5.18
C GLY A 413 35.47 -3.84 6.30
N LEU A 414 34.83 -2.73 6.69
CA LEU A 414 33.79 -2.72 7.71
C LEU A 414 32.51 -3.41 7.26
N ALA A 415 32.16 -3.37 5.97
CA ALA A 415 31.05 -4.13 5.41
C ALA A 415 31.29 -5.65 5.56
N LEU A 416 32.49 -6.13 5.25
CA LEU A 416 32.83 -7.55 5.47
C LEU A 416 32.77 -7.94 6.95
N PHE A 417 33.19 -7.05 7.85
CA PHE A 417 33.06 -7.30 9.28
C PHE A 417 31.59 -7.26 9.75
N ALA A 418 30.80 -6.33 9.21
CA ALA A 418 29.39 -6.14 9.53
C ALA A 418 28.50 -7.28 9.05
N SER A 419 28.92 -8.04 8.03
CA SER A 419 28.15 -9.21 7.57
C SER A 419 28.22 -10.37 8.56
N LEU A 420 29.30 -10.51 9.33
CA LEU A 420 29.48 -11.59 10.31
C LEU A 420 28.36 -11.66 11.36
N PRO A 421 28.00 -10.58 12.09
CA PRO A 421 26.91 -10.63 13.06
C PRO A 421 25.55 -10.89 12.41
N ILE A 422 25.32 -10.47 11.16
CA ILE A 422 24.08 -10.76 10.44
C ILE A 422 24.01 -12.23 10.03
N ILE A 423 25.10 -12.79 9.51
CA ILE A 423 25.20 -14.21 9.18
C ILE A 423 25.03 -15.05 10.45
N ALA A 424 25.65 -14.66 11.56
CA ALA A 424 25.48 -15.32 12.85
C ALA A 424 24.03 -15.23 13.35
N LEU A 425 23.40 -14.06 13.23
CA LEU A 425 21.99 -13.86 13.60
C LEU A 425 21.07 -14.78 12.78
N ILE A 426 21.24 -14.82 11.45
CA ILE A 426 20.48 -15.71 10.55
C ILE A 426 20.75 -17.18 10.91
N ALA A 427 22.01 -17.57 11.09
CA ALA A 427 22.38 -18.94 11.43
C ALA A 427 21.77 -19.39 12.76
N VAL A 428 21.81 -18.53 13.79
CA VAL A 428 21.18 -18.81 15.09
C VAL A 428 19.67 -19.00 14.91
N THR A 429 18.99 -18.16 14.12
CA THR A 429 17.55 -18.34 13.88
C THR A 429 17.23 -19.64 13.14
N GLN A 430 18.03 -20.02 12.15
CA GLN A 430 17.81 -21.29 11.43
C GLN A 430 18.07 -22.52 12.32
N LEU A 431 18.98 -22.42 13.29
CA LEU A 431 19.34 -23.53 14.19
C LEU A 431 18.41 -23.64 15.41
N ALA A 432 17.88 -22.51 15.90
CA ALA A 432 17.06 -22.48 17.10
C ALA A 432 15.66 -23.06 16.89
N ASP A 433 15.02 -22.74 15.76
CA ASP A 433 13.66 -23.17 15.46
C ASP A 433 13.41 -23.22 13.95
N GLN A 434 13.24 -24.43 13.42
CA GLN A 434 12.98 -24.62 11.99
C GLN A 434 11.57 -24.19 11.57
N THR A 435 10.63 -24.09 12.51
CA THR A 435 9.25 -23.69 12.19
C THR A 435 9.14 -22.20 11.89
N ASN A 436 9.88 -21.36 12.63
CA ASN A 436 9.87 -19.91 12.49
C ASN A 436 11.09 -19.36 11.73
N ALA A 437 11.89 -20.26 11.15
CA ALA A 437 13.07 -19.98 10.35
C ALA A 437 12.80 -18.92 9.26
N LEU A 438 13.84 -18.12 8.96
CA LEU A 438 13.78 -17.19 7.84
C LEU A 438 13.75 -17.99 6.53
N THR A 439 12.86 -17.60 5.64
CA THR A 439 12.71 -18.22 4.32
C THR A 439 13.93 -17.91 3.46
N SER A 440 14.21 -18.78 2.49
CA SER A 440 15.27 -18.55 1.49
C SER A 440 15.11 -17.21 0.75
N ALA A 441 13.86 -16.79 0.51
CA ALA A 441 13.53 -15.51 -0.11
C ALA A 441 13.90 -14.32 0.80
N GLU A 442 13.62 -14.39 2.10
CA GLU A 442 14.01 -13.35 3.07
C GLU A 442 15.52 -13.23 3.21
N ILE A 443 16.25 -14.36 3.24
CA ILE A 443 17.70 -14.39 3.31
C ILE A 443 18.31 -13.79 2.03
N LEU A 444 17.81 -14.19 0.86
CA LEU A 444 18.25 -13.65 -0.43
C LEU A 444 17.97 -12.14 -0.51
N ALA A 445 16.77 -11.69 -0.15
CA ALA A 445 16.42 -10.28 -0.12
C ALA A 445 17.33 -9.49 0.82
N THR A 446 17.62 -10.02 2.02
CA THR A 446 18.55 -9.40 2.98
C THR A 446 19.94 -9.25 2.37
N GLY A 447 20.46 -10.30 1.73
CA GLY A 447 21.76 -10.28 1.05
C GLY A 447 21.81 -9.25 -0.09
N LEU A 448 20.79 -9.19 -0.93
CA LEU A 448 20.68 -8.22 -2.03
C LEU A 448 20.64 -6.77 -1.50
N ILE A 449 19.87 -6.51 -0.43
CA ILE A 449 19.83 -5.19 0.22
C ILE A 449 21.20 -4.83 0.79
N MET A 450 21.88 -5.76 1.46
CA MET A 450 23.23 -5.52 2.00
C MET A 450 24.23 -5.16 0.90
N VAL A 451 24.20 -5.85 -0.24
CA VAL A 451 25.01 -5.50 -1.42
C VAL A 451 24.69 -4.09 -1.91
N GLY A 452 23.41 -3.75 -2.03
CA GLY A 452 22.97 -2.39 -2.38
C GLY A 452 23.47 -1.34 -1.39
N MET A 453 23.44 -1.64 -0.09
CA MET A 453 23.91 -0.77 0.98
C MET A 453 25.43 -0.52 0.96
N VAL A 454 26.24 -1.48 0.48
CA VAL A 454 27.68 -1.23 0.25
C VAL A 454 27.88 -0.13 -0.79
N ILE A 455 27.15 -0.22 -1.92
CA ILE A 455 27.19 0.80 -2.99
C ILE A 455 26.63 2.14 -2.48
N SER A 456 25.56 2.09 -1.69
CA SER A 456 24.99 3.26 -1.02
C SER A 456 26.00 3.94 -0.10
N GLY A 457 26.75 3.16 0.69
CA GLY A 457 27.81 3.65 1.55
C GLY A 457 28.91 4.38 0.77
N LEU A 458 29.32 3.87 -0.38
CA LEU A 458 30.26 4.57 -1.27
C LEU A 458 29.66 5.90 -1.78
N SER A 459 28.39 5.88 -2.19
CA SER A 459 27.64 7.08 -2.61
C SER A 459 27.56 8.15 -1.53
N LYS A 460 27.41 7.77 -0.25
CA LYS A 460 27.43 8.69 0.89
C LYS A 460 28.77 9.41 1.05
N GLY A 461 29.89 8.75 0.70
CA GLY A 461 31.22 9.38 0.71
C GLY A 461 31.33 10.49 -0.32
N VAL A 462 30.88 10.20 -1.55
CA VAL A 462 30.84 11.18 -2.64
C VAL A 462 29.87 12.31 -2.32
N THR A 463 28.69 11.98 -1.77
CA THR A 463 27.70 12.95 -1.29
C THR A 463 28.32 13.91 -0.27
N GLY A 464 29.11 13.40 0.68
CA GLY A 464 29.81 14.22 1.66
C GLY A 464 30.71 15.29 1.04
N LEU A 465 31.31 15.04 -0.12
CA LEU A 465 32.08 16.08 -0.83
C LEU A 465 31.19 17.24 -1.27
N PHE A 466 30.01 16.98 -1.83
CA PHE A 466 29.08 18.05 -2.20
C PHE A 466 28.68 18.92 -0.99
N TYR A 467 28.52 18.32 0.20
CA TYR A 467 28.28 19.08 1.43
C TYR A 467 29.49 19.93 1.84
N VAL A 468 30.71 19.42 1.70
CA VAL A 468 31.96 20.18 1.97
C VAL A 468 32.09 21.42 1.06
N TYR A 469 31.65 21.31 -0.19
CA TYR A 469 31.65 22.39 -1.18
C TYR A 469 30.39 23.24 -1.17
N GLU A 470 29.48 23.07 -0.19
CA GLU A 470 28.22 23.82 -0.05
C GLU A 470 27.24 23.65 -1.23
N GLU A 471 27.31 22.53 -1.92
CA GLU A 471 26.52 22.20 -3.11
C GLU A 471 25.47 21.12 -2.82
N ALA A 472 24.80 21.20 -1.66
CA ALA A 472 23.84 20.19 -1.21
C ALA A 472 22.64 19.98 -2.16
N GLU A 473 22.34 20.93 -3.05
CA GLU A 473 21.28 20.80 -4.06
C GLU A 473 21.54 19.64 -5.05
N ALA A 474 22.80 19.43 -5.43
CA ALA A 474 23.17 18.40 -6.39
C ALA A 474 22.83 16.98 -5.90
N PRO A 475 23.30 16.51 -4.73
CA PRO A 475 22.95 15.19 -4.24
C PRO A 475 21.46 15.03 -3.96
N ASN A 476 20.77 16.05 -3.44
CA ASN A 476 19.33 15.98 -3.20
C ASN A 476 18.50 15.86 -4.50
N THR A 477 18.96 16.49 -5.57
CA THR A 477 18.36 16.34 -6.91
C THR A 477 18.55 14.91 -7.43
N VAL A 478 19.77 14.37 -7.30
CA VAL A 478 20.07 12.98 -7.70
C VAL A 478 19.23 11.99 -6.89
N THR A 479 19.08 12.19 -5.57
CA THR A 479 18.20 11.36 -4.73
C THR A 479 16.75 11.39 -5.20
N THR A 480 16.27 12.53 -5.69
CA THR A 480 14.90 12.64 -6.20
C THR A 480 14.73 11.85 -7.50
N VAL A 481 15.68 11.98 -8.43
CA VAL A 481 15.71 11.17 -9.66
C VAL A 481 15.77 9.69 -9.35
N THR A 482 16.65 9.27 -8.43
CA THR A 482 16.81 7.85 -8.10
C THR A 482 15.63 7.31 -7.29
N THR A 483 14.90 8.15 -6.55
CA THR A 483 13.63 7.78 -5.90
C THR A 483 12.54 7.52 -6.94
N ILE A 484 12.42 8.36 -7.98
CA ILE A 484 11.48 8.11 -9.10
C ILE A 484 11.84 6.80 -9.81
N LEU A 485 13.13 6.58 -10.12
CA LEU A 485 13.59 5.33 -10.73
C LEU A 485 13.33 4.12 -9.83
N LYS A 486 13.52 4.25 -8.51
CA LYS A 486 13.21 3.20 -7.53
C LYS A 486 11.75 2.79 -7.59
N VAL A 487 10.83 3.76 -7.67
CA VAL A 487 9.39 3.46 -7.81
C VAL A 487 9.10 2.81 -9.16
N ALA A 488 9.61 3.37 -10.26
CA ALA A 488 9.39 2.83 -11.60
C ALA A 488 9.86 1.38 -11.74
N PHE A 489 11.11 1.10 -11.35
CA PHE A 489 11.66 -0.26 -11.38
C PHE A 489 11.02 -1.16 -10.33
N GLY A 490 10.74 -0.64 -9.13
CA GLY A 490 10.07 -1.37 -8.07
C GLY A 490 8.72 -1.90 -8.52
N VAL A 491 7.95 -1.07 -9.22
CA VAL A 491 6.68 -1.51 -9.76
C VAL A 491 6.87 -2.49 -10.92
N ALA A 492 7.74 -2.19 -11.89
CA ALA A 492 7.97 -3.09 -13.02
C ALA A 492 8.31 -4.51 -12.57
N VAL A 493 9.14 -4.63 -11.52
CA VAL A 493 9.57 -5.89 -10.94
C VAL A 493 8.44 -6.61 -10.18
N LEU A 494 7.61 -5.88 -9.44
CA LEU A 494 6.43 -6.46 -8.77
C LEU A 494 5.41 -6.98 -9.78
N LEU A 495 5.19 -6.25 -10.88
CA LEU A 495 4.28 -6.65 -11.94
C LEU A 495 4.82 -7.81 -12.78
N ALA A 496 6.15 -7.96 -12.84
CA ALA A 496 6.81 -9.14 -13.40
C ALA A 496 6.73 -10.38 -12.48
N GLY A 497 6.07 -10.30 -11.32
CA GLY A 497 5.90 -11.42 -10.40
C GLY A 497 7.15 -11.75 -9.56
N LEU A 498 8.17 -10.88 -9.56
CA LEU A 498 9.44 -11.12 -8.85
C LEU A 498 9.37 -10.88 -7.33
N SER A 499 8.16 -10.58 -6.81
CA SER A 499 7.87 -10.40 -5.38
C SER A 499 8.80 -9.37 -4.69
N PHE A 500 8.90 -9.42 -3.37
CA PHE A 500 9.77 -8.53 -2.58
C PHE A 500 11.27 -8.79 -2.79
N VAL A 501 11.65 -9.98 -3.26
CA VAL A 501 13.05 -10.29 -3.61
C VAL A 501 13.49 -9.42 -4.79
N GLY A 502 12.62 -9.25 -5.78
CA GLY A 502 12.85 -8.32 -6.87
C GLY A 502 13.01 -6.88 -6.37
N LEU A 503 12.18 -6.42 -5.42
CA LEU A 503 12.34 -5.08 -4.82
C LEU A 503 13.70 -4.91 -4.15
N ALA A 504 14.22 -5.95 -3.50
CA ALA A 504 15.58 -5.96 -2.97
C ALA A 504 16.62 -5.79 -4.09
N GLY A 505 16.44 -6.44 -5.24
CA GLY A 505 17.28 -6.24 -6.44
C GLY A 505 17.26 -4.81 -6.98
N VAL A 506 16.10 -4.14 -6.99
CA VAL A 506 15.97 -2.74 -7.40
C VAL A 506 16.83 -1.80 -6.54
N SER A 507 17.05 -2.14 -5.27
CA SER A 507 17.93 -1.36 -4.40
C SER A 507 19.38 -1.33 -4.92
N ILE A 508 19.88 -2.41 -5.53
CA ILE A 508 21.23 -2.46 -6.09
C ILE A 508 21.31 -1.54 -7.31
N LEU A 509 20.35 -1.67 -8.23
CA LEU A 509 20.30 -0.86 -9.45
C LEU A 509 20.22 0.65 -9.12
N THR A 510 19.33 1.03 -8.21
CA THR A 510 19.13 2.43 -7.82
C THR A 510 20.33 3.02 -7.09
N ASN A 511 20.98 2.25 -6.21
CA ASN A 511 22.22 2.67 -5.55
C ASN A 511 23.38 2.78 -6.54
N LEU A 512 23.49 1.87 -7.52
CA LEU A 512 24.50 1.94 -8.56
C LEU A 512 24.33 3.19 -9.43
N VAL A 513 23.11 3.47 -9.88
CA VAL A 513 22.79 4.71 -10.63
C VAL A 513 23.15 5.95 -9.81
N THR A 514 22.77 5.98 -8.52
CA THR A 514 23.12 7.09 -7.61
C THR A 514 24.64 7.27 -7.51
N PHE A 515 25.38 6.20 -7.27
CA PHE A 515 26.84 6.21 -7.16
C PHE A 515 27.49 6.71 -8.45
N SER A 516 27.06 6.19 -9.60
CA SER A 516 27.60 6.56 -10.91
C SER A 516 27.37 8.04 -11.24
N ILE A 517 26.14 8.54 -11.05
CA ILE A 517 25.82 9.95 -11.33
C ILE A 517 26.65 10.86 -10.42
N LEU A 518 26.62 10.63 -9.10
CA LEU A 518 27.37 11.46 -8.14
C LEU A 518 28.88 11.36 -8.35
N GLY A 519 29.39 10.15 -8.63
CA GLY A 519 30.81 9.91 -8.88
C GLY A 519 31.31 10.66 -10.11
N VAL A 520 30.57 10.60 -11.23
CA VAL A 520 30.92 11.36 -12.44
C VAL A 520 30.83 12.86 -12.20
N MET A 521 29.80 13.34 -11.50
CA MET A 521 29.68 14.76 -11.16
C MET A 521 30.83 15.24 -10.28
N ALA A 522 31.19 14.49 -9.23
CA ALA A 522 32.29 14.82 -8.34
C ALA A 522 33.64 14.79 -9.07
N TRP A 523 33.87 13.79 -9.92
CA TRP A 523 35.10 13.67 -10.72
C TRP A 523 35.31 14.84 -11.68
N ARG A 524 34.23 15.35 -12.28
CA ARG A 524 34.30 16.49 -13.20
C ARG A 524 34.46 17.84 -12.50
N ARG A 525 34.01 17.95 -11.24
CA ARG A 525 33.87 19.23 -10.53
C ARG A 525 34.96 19.48 -9.49
N TYR A 526 35.49 18.43 -8.88
CA TYR A 526 36.45 18.54 -7.78
C TYR A 526 37.80 17.94 -8.17
N ASP A 527 38.86 18.49 -7.57
CA ASP A 527 40.22 17.97 -7.78
C ASP A 527 40.40 16.65 -7.02
N LEU A 528 40.18 15.55 -7.74
CA LEU A 528 40.36 14.19 -7.25
C LEU A 528 41.61 13.54 -7.85
N HIS A 529 42.59 14.28 -8.35
CA HIS A 529 43.76 13.69 -9.04
C HIS A 529 44.77 12.98 -8.12
N GLY A 530 44.51 12.96 -6.81
CA GLY A 530 45.30 12.23 -5.81
C GLY A 530 46.06 13.15 -4.87
N PRO A 531 46.90 12.60 -3.97
CA PRO A 531 47.41 11.24 -4.00
C PRO A 531 46.52 10.22 -3.26
N TYR A 532 46.28 9.09 -3.92
CA TYR A 532 45.56 7.93 -3.37
C TYR A 532 46.51 7.09 -2.52
N ARG A 533 46.57 7.36 -1.21
CA ARG A 533 47.47 6.69 -0.27
C ARG A 533 46.64 6.02 0.82
N LEU A 534 46.83 4.72 1.01
CA LEU A 534 46.25 4.03 2.15
C LEU A 534 47.02 4.40 3.43
N ASP A 535 46.32 4.95 4.40
CA ASP A 535 46.88 5.44 5.66
C ASP A 535 46.19 4.75 6.85
N ARG A 536 46.88 3.75 7.41
CA ARG A 536 46.38 2.98 8.57
C ARG A 536 46.26 3.84 9.83
N PRO A 537 47.24 4.70 10.19
CA PRO A 537 47.08 5.67 11.28
C PRO A 537 45.80 6.49 11.18
N LEU A 538 45.52 7.05 9.99
CA LEU A 538 44.30 7.82 9.74
C LEU A 538 43.06 6.94 9.94
N GLN A 539 43.01 5.75 9.32
CA GLN A 539 41.87 4.84 9.48
C GLN A 539 41.61 4.50 10.96
N ARG A 540 42.66 4.27 11.76
CA ARG A 540 42.53 4.01 13.19
C ARG A 540 42.00 5.22 13.96
N GLN A 541 42.43 6.42 13.59
CA GLN A 541 41.92 7.67 14.19
C GLN A 541 40.43 7.87 13.85
N ILE A 542 40.06 7.68 12.59
CA ILE A 542 38.67 7.78 12.12
C ILE A 542 37.79 6.75 12.82
N LEU A 543 38.23 5.49 12.96
CA LEU A 543 37.49 4.46 13.71
C LEU A 543 37.29 4.84 15.18
N LYS A 544 38.34 5.34 15.86
CA LYS A 544 38.21 5.78 17.26
C LYS A 544 37.23 6.94 17.42
N ALA A 545 37.24 7.88 16.49
CA ALA A 545 36.33 9.02 16.50
C ALA A 545 34.89 8.64 16.11
N GLY A 546 34.73 7.67 15.20
CA GLY A 546 33.45 7.21 14.68
C GLY A 546 32.74 6.22 15.60
N PHE A 547 33.45 5.47 16.45
CA PHE A 547 32.85 4.43 17.30
C PHE A 547 31.68 4.94 18.17
N PRO A 548 31.78 6.07 18.90
CA PRO A 548 30.65 6.58 19.68
C PRO A 548 29.44 6.95 18.81
N LEU A 549 29.68 7.50 17.61
CA LEU A 549 28.64 7.85 16.64
C LEU A 549 27.98 6.58 16.08
N MET A 550 28.76 5.58 15.70
CA MET A 550 28.23 4.29 15.25
C MET A 550 27.38 3.64 16.34
N LEU A 551 27.88 3.59 17.58
CA LEU A 551 27.21 2.93 18.70
C LEU A 551 25.85 3.60 19.02
N ILE A 552 25.79 4.93 19.04
CA ILE A 552 24.52 5.62 19.29
C ILE A 552 23.51 5.38 18.18
N HIS A 553 23.92 5.42 16.90
CA HIS A 553 23.03 5.15 15.77
C HIS A 553 22.57 3.69 15.77
N LEU A 554 23.46 2.75 16.12
CA LEU A 554 23.11 1.33 16.22
C LEU A 554 22.03 1.10 17.28
N LEU A 555 22.23 1.65 18.48
CA LEU A 555 21.25 1.52 19.57
C LEU A 555 19.91 2.20 19.23
N GLN A 556 19.95 3.37 18.57
CA GLN A 556 18.73 4.04 18.09
C GLN A 556 17.98 3.22 17.04
N THR A 557 18.68 2.61 16.08
CA THR A 557 18.04 1.77 15.07
C THR A 557 17.44 0.53 15.70
N VAL A 558 18.19 -0.18 16.55
CA VAL A 558 17.67 -1.36 17.27
C VAL A 558 16.43 -0.97 18.07
N PHE A 559 16.45 0.17 18.78
CA PHE A 559 15.30 0.67 19.53
C PHE A 559 14.03 0.81 18.69
N ILE A 560 14.14 1.24 17.43
CA ILE A 560 12.98 1.48 16.56
C ILE A 560 12.56 0.21 15.80
N SER A 561 13.52 -0.64 15.43
CA SER A 561 13.29 -1.69 14.43
C SER A 561 13.29 -3.11 14.95
N ILE A 562 13.84 -3.39 16.13
CA ILE A 562 14.02 -4.76 16.63
C ILE A 562 12.69 -5.51 16.78
N ASP A 563 11.62 -4.79 17.13
CA ASP A 563 10.25 -5.30 17.26
C ASP A 563 9.81 -6.10 16.01
N THR A 564 10.07 -5.58 14.81
CA THR A 564 9.66 -6.23 13.54
C THR A 564 10.40 -7.55 13.35
N TYR A 565 11.69 -7.57 13.64
CA TYR A 565 12.50 -8.78 13.53
C TYR A 565 12.01 -9.85 14.53
N LEU A 566 11.77 -9.46 15.79
CA LEU A 566 11.25 -10.36 16.82
C LEU A 566 9.86 -10.91 16.47
N LEU A 567 8.95 -10.06 15.96
CA LEU A 567 7.64 -10.52 15.49
C LEU A 567 7.74 -11.60 14.42
N ARG A 568 8.68 -11.47 13.48
CA ARG A 568 8.88 -12.44 12.41
C ARG A 568 9.44 -13.77 12.91
N VAL A 569 10.39 -13.76 13.85
CA VAL A 569 11.12 -14.98 14.25
C VAL A 569 10.52 -15.70 15.46
N MET A 570 9.63 -15.07 16.22
CA MET A 570 9.05 -15.64 17.44
C MET A 570 7.63 -16.19 17.27
N LEU A 571 6.99 -15.95 16.12
CA LEU A 571 5.60 -16.31 15.87
C LEU A 571 5.48 -17.20 14.62
N PRO A 572 4.61 -18.24 14.64
CA PRO A 572 4.27 -19.04 13.46
C PRO A 572 3.82 -18.18 12.27
N ASP A 573 2.88 -17.27 12.52
CA ASP A 573 2.36 -16.32 11.51
C ASP A 573 3.16 -15.00 11.52
N GLY A 574 4.46 -15.08 11.84
CA GLY A 574 5.31 -13.91 12.07
C GLY A 574 5.46 -13.00 10.85
N GLN A 575 5.32 -13.54 9.64
CA GLN A 575 5.33 -12.75 8.40
C GLN A 575 4.16 -11.77 8.36
N GLU A 576 2.94 -12.23 8.63
CA GLU A 576 1.75 -11.38 8.63
C GLU A 576 1.79 -10.38 9.78
N ALA A 577 2.18 -10.82 10.98
CA ALA A 577 2.30 -9.95 12.15
C ALA A 577 3.29 -8.81 11.91
N ALA A 578 4.46 -9.11 11.32
CA ALA A 578 5.42 -8.09 10.90
C ALA A 578 4.84 -7.17 9.80
N GLY A 579 4.04 -7.71 8.88
CA GLY A 579 3.31 -6.97 7.85
C GLY A 579 2.34 -5.94 8.41
N TRP A 580 1.43 -6.37 9.29
CA TRP A 580 0.47 -5.49 9.97
C TRP A 580 1.18 -4.40 10.76
N TYR A 581 2.22 -4.76 11.52
CA TYR A 581 3.01 -3.82 12.29
C TYR A 581 3.76 -2.81 11.40
N SER A 582 4.33 -3.27 10.28
CA SER A 582 5.03 -2.40 9.33
C SER A 582 4.11 -1.37 8.70
N SER A 583 2.85 -1.72 8.43
CA SER A 583 1.84 -0.80 7.86
C SER A 583 1.54 0.36 8.81
N ALA A 584 1.47 0.09 10.11
CA ALA A 584 1.33 1.11 11.15
C ALA A 584 2.56 2.02 11.21
N TYR A 585 3.76 1.44 11.13
CA TYR A 585 5.01 2.20 11.17
C TYR A 585 5.20 3.15 9.99
N LYS A 586 4.57 2.92 8.83
CA LYS A 586 4.59 3.89 7.72
C LYS A 586 3.94 5.22 8.11
N TRP A 587 2.79 5.17 8.78
CA TRP A 587 2.12 6.37 9.31
C TRP A 587 2.94 7.04 10.40
N PHE A 588 3.47 6.26 11.34
CA PHE A 588 4.37 6.77 12.39
C PHE A 588 5.57 7.51 11.80
N ASN A 589 6.28 6.89 10.85
CA ASN A 589 7.47 7.47 10.21
C ASN A 589 7.17 8.73 9.38
N ALA A 590 5.99 8.80 8.74
CA ALA A 590 5.56 9.99 8.02
C ALA A 590 5.45 11.21 8.96
N LEU A 591 4.95 11.00 10.18
CA LEU A 591 4.77 12.06 11.18
C LEU A 591 6.07 12.53 11.84
N GLN A 592 7.14 11.72 11.82
CA GLN A 592 8.45 12.07 12.40
C GLN A 592 9.12 13.26 11.73
N ILE A 593 8.61 13.74 10.60
CA ILE A 593 9.13 14.94 9.96
C ILE A 593 8.93 16.22 10.80
N ILE A 594 7.84 16.27 11.57
CA ILE A 594 7.48 17.42 12.41
C ILE A 594 8.55 17.69 13.48
N PRO A 595 8.89 16.72 14.36
CA PRO A 595 9.91 16.95 15.38
C PRO A 595 11.29 17.19 14.77
N SER A 596 11.64 16.56 13.63
CA SER A 596 12.94 16.77 12.99
C SER A 596 13.18 18.23 12.60
N PHE A 597 12.17 18.90 12.01
CA PHE A 597 12.32 20.33 11.67
C PHE A 597 12.29 21.22 12.89
N PHE A 598 11.45 20.90 13.86
CA PHE A 598 11.38 21.65 15.10
C PHE A 598 12.71 21.62 15.86
N THR A 599 13.32 20.44 16.02
CA THR A 599 14.60 20.30 16.73
C THR A 599 15.77 20.90 15.96
N LEU A 600 15.80 20.79 14.63
CA LEU A 600 16.82 21.41 13.79
C LEU A 600 16.82 22.95 13.93
N ALA A 601 15.64 23.57 13.98
CA ALA A 601 15.50 25.01 14.19
C ALA A 601 15.83 25.41 15.64
N LEU A 602 15.46 24.58 16.62
CA LEU A 602 15.65 24.86 18.03
C LEU A 602 17.11 24.72 18.50
N PHE A 603 17.87 23.80 17.90
CA PHE A 603 19.20 23.41 18.36
C PHE A 603 20.21 24.57 18.43
N PRO A 604 20.36 25.44 17.40
CA PRO A 604 21.26 26.59 17.48
C PRO A 604 20.86 27.59 18.58
N ILE A 605 19.55 27.79 18.76
CA ILE A 605 19.00 28.75 19.72
C ILE A 605 19.29 28.28 21.15
N ILE A 606 19.02 27.02 21.47
CA ILE A 606 19.32 26.43 22.79
C ILE A 606 20.83 26.41 23.05
N SER A 607 21.64 26.01 22.06
CA SER A 607 23.10 25.94 22.22
C SER A 607 23.72 27.29 22.53
N ARG A 608 23.21 28.37 21.91
CA ARG A 608 23.62 29.74 22.23
C ARG A 608 23.16 30.15 23.63
N LYS A 609 21.89 29.89 23.98
CA LYS A 609 21.33 30.26 25.29
C LYS A 609 21.96 29.56 26.47
N ILE A 610 22.41 28.31 26.31
CA ILE A 610 23.15 27.60 27.36
C ILE A 610 24.44 28.33 27.74
N LYS A 611 25.10 28.99 26.77
CA LYS A 611 26.31 29.79 27.01
C LYS A 611 26.00 31.15 27.62
N GLU A 612 24.87 31.76 27.28
CA GLU A 612 24.46 33.09 27.76
C GLU A 612 23.79 33.05 29.15
N SER A 613 22.76 32.22 29.33
CA SER A 613 21.91 32.18 30.51
C SER A 613 21.25 30.81 30.67
N LEU A 614 21.74 30.03 31.64
CA LEU A 614 21.19 28.70 31.95
C LEU A 614 19.70 28.72 32.33
N PRO A 615 19.20 29.71 33.12
CA PRO A 615 17.77 29.82 33.42
C PRO A 615 16.91 30.05 32.17
N GLU A 616 17.36 30.90 31.25
CA GLU A 616 16.66 31.13 29.97
C GLU A 616 16.65 29.86 29.10
N ALA A 617 17.79 29.16 29.01
CA ALA A 617 17.87 27.90 28.30
C ALA A 617 16.91 26.85 28.88
N ARG A 618 16.81 26.76 30.21
CA ARG A 618 15.86 25.87 30.90
C ARG A 618 14.41 26.22 30.59
N ARG A 619 14.07 27.51 30.64
CA ARG A 619 12.74 28.01 30.28
C ARG A 619 12.38 27.66 28.84
N MET A 620 13.30 27.90 27.92
CA MET A 620 13.13 27.60 26.50
C MET A 620 13.00 26.11 26.22
N TYR A 621 13.77 25.26 26.90
CA TYR A 621 13.61 23.81 26.86
C TYR A 621 12.22 23.38 27.33
N GLY A 622 11.79 23.86 28.50
CA GLY A 622 10.45 23.56 29.04
C GLY A 622 9.33 23.97 28.09
N MET A 623 9.43 25.16 27.49
CA MET A 623 8.49 25.65 26.48
C MET A 623 8.52 24.77 25.22
N SER A 624 9.69 24.39 24.74
CA SER A 624 9.84 23.60 23.51
C SER A 624 9.24 22.20 23.65
N VAL A 625 9.54 21.52 24.76
CA VAL A 625 8.93 20.23 25.09
C VAL A 625 7.43 20.37 25.24
N LYS A 626 6.98 21.47 25.85
CA LYS A 626 5.55 21.75 26.01
C LYS A 626 4.82 21.90 24.69
N LEU A 627 5.34 22.71 23.78
CA LEU A 627 4.77 22.92 22.46
C LEU A 627 4.72 21.62 21.67
N MET A 628 5.78 20.81 21.70
CA MET A 628 5.80 19.50 21.03
C MET A 628 4.77 18.54 21.62
N TYR A 629 4.64 18.47 22.94
CA TYR A 629 3.64 17.61 23.57
C TYR A 629 2.20 18.05 23.25
N LEU A 630 1.94 19.36 23.29
CA LEU A 630 0.63 19.92 22.93
C LEU A 630 0.26 19.70 21.47
N LEU A 631 1.24 19.63 20.57
CA LEU A 631 1.04 19.31 19.16
C LEU A 631 0.89 17.80 18.91
N ALA A 632 1.68 16.98 19.60
CA ALA A 632 1.71 15.54 19.43
C ALA A 632 0.41 14.85 19.87
N LEU A 633 -0.18 15.29 20.98
CA LEU A 633 -1.41 14.72 21.54
C LEU A 633 -2.61 14.70 20.58
N PRO A 634 -3.03 15.81 19.95
CA PRO A 634 -4.17 15.81 19.04
C PRO A 634 -3.85 15.02 17.76
N ILE A 635 -2.60 15.03 17.29
CA ILE A 635 -2.16 14.21 16.15
C ILE A 635 -2.29 12.72 16.47
N ALA A 636 -1.84 12.30 17.65
CA ALA A 636 -1.97 10.92 18.11
C ALA A 636 -3.45 10.53 18.27
N ALA A 637 -4.28 11.39 18.85
CA ALA A 637 -5.71 11.14 19.03
C ALA A 637 -6.48 11.03 17.70
N VAL A 638 -6.24 11.96 16.76
CA VAL A 638 -6.85 11.92 15.42
C VAL A 638 -6.42 10.67 14.67
N THR A 639 -5.14 10.32 14.71
CA THR A 639 -4.61 9.14 14.01
C THR A 639 -5.12 7.85 14.65
N PHE A 640 -5.24 7.79 15.97
CA PHE A 640 -5.88 6.69 16.69
C PHE A 640 -7.33 6.49 16.23
N TYR A 641 -8.09 7.59 16.18
CA TYR A 641 -9.50 7.58 15.77
C TYR A 641 -9.67 7.18 14.30
N LEU A 642 -8.81 7.68 13.41
CA LEU A 642 -8.84 7.41 11.98
C LEU A 642 -8.00 6.19 11.56
N ALA A 643 -7.49 5.39 12.50
CA ALA A 643 -6.56 4.31 12.17
C ALA A 643 -7.10 3.31 11.15
N TYR A 644 -8.39 2.96 11.27
CA TYR A 644 -9.06 2.04 10.34
C TYR A 644 -9.10 2.57 8.90
N PRO A 645 -9.67 3.76 8.60
CA PRO A 645 -9.64 4.30 7.24
C PRO A 645 -8.22 4.62 6.75
N LEU A 646 -7.30 5.03 7.62
CA LEU A 646 -5.91 5.31 7.23
C LEU A 646 -5.17 4.03 6.79
N VAL A 647 -5.30 2.94 7.54
CA VAL A 647 -4.67 1.66 7.15
C VAL A 647 -5.35 1.04 5.94
N ARG A 648 -6.69 1.14 5.83
CA ARG A 648 -7.43 0.74 4.62
C ARG A 648 -6.97 1.50 3.38
N LEU A 649 -6.74 2.81 3.52
CA LEU A 649 -6.24 3.67 2.45
C LEU A 649 -4.79 3.32 2.08
N LEU A 650 -3.98 2.87 3.03
CA LEU A 650 -2.59 2.54 2.77
C LEU A 650 -2.41 1.11 2.21
N GLY A 651 -2.82 0.09 2.97
CA GLY A 651 -2.58 -1.32 2.64
C GLY A 651 -3.76 -2.02 1.97
N GLY A 652 -4.97 -1.48 2.05
CA GLY A 652 -6.20 -2.16 1.62
C GLY A 652 -6.86 -3.00 2.72
N PRO A 653 -7.94 -3.73 2.39
CA PRO A 653 -8.70 -4.55 3.35
C PRO A 653 -7.87 -5.65 4.02
N GLU A 654 -6.90 -6.24 3.31
CA GLU A 654 -6.05 -7.33 3.81
C GLU A 654 -5.21 -6.97 5.05
N PHE A 655 -4.97 -5.68 5.30
CA PHE A 655 -4.24 -5.20 6.47
C PHE A 655 -5.16 -4.92 7.68
N LEU A 656 -6.47 -5.07 7.53
CA LEU A 656 -7.45 -4.83 8.58
C LEU A 656 -7.92 -6.14 9.20
N PRO A 657 -8.32 -6.13 10.49
CA PRO A 657 -8.27 -4.99 11.42
C PRO A 657 -6.88 -4.80 12.05
N HIS A 658 -5.97 -5.76 11.91
CA HIS A 658 -4.76 -5.86 12.71
C HIS A 658 -3.77 -4.70 12.51
N GLY A 659 -3.55 -4.23 11.28
CA GLY A 659 -2.73 -3.06 11.01
C GLY A 659 -3.29 -1.77 11.62
N ALA A 660 -4.63 -1.63 11.66
CA ALA A 660 -5.28 -0.50 12.30
C ALA A 660 -5.09 -0.53 13.82
N ILE A 661 -5.23 -1.71 14.44
CA ILE A 661 -4.97 -1.88 15.88
C ILE A 661 -3.50 -1.59 16.20
N ALA A 662 -2.56 -2.06 15.38
CA ALA A 662 -1.15 -1.76 15.53
C ALA A 662 -0.90 -0.24 15.49
N LEU A 663 -1.53 0.49 14.55
CA LEU A 663 -1.43 1.95 14.46
C LEU A 663 -2.04 2.65 15.67
N GLN A 664 -3.20 2.20 16.15
CA GLN A 664 -3.84 2.72 17.35
C GLN A 664 -2.94 2.61 18.58
N ILE A 665 -2.17 1.54 18.70
CA ILE A 665 -1.24 1.38 19.82
C ILE A 665 0.01 2.24 19.59
N VAL A 666 0.74 1.98 18.51
CA VAL A 666 2.08 2.57 18.26
C VAL A 666 2.03 4.10 18.22
N ILE A 667 0.94 4.71 17.76
CA ILE A 667 0.87 6.17 17.64
C ILE A 667 1.02 6.90 18.99
N TRP A 668 0.68 6.25 20.11
CA TRP A 668 0.87 6.84 21.44
C TRP A 668 2.32 6.91 21.90
N SER A 669 3.27 6.35 21.14
CA SER A 669 4.70 6.59 21.34
C SER A 669 5.11 8.00 20.90
N ILE A 670 4.39 8.63 19.94
CA ILE A 670 4.73 9.95 19.38
C ILE A 670 4.81 11.06 20.44
N PRO A 671 3.81 11.26 21.32
CA PRO A 671 3.87 12.29 22.35
C PRO A 671 5.13 12.25 23.21
N ILE A 672 5.58 11.05 23.58
CA ILE A 672 6.78 10.88 24.41
C ILE A 672 8.05 10.94 23.55
N GLY A 673 8.06 10.28 22.39
CA GLY A 673 9.19 10.27 21.47
C GLY A 673 9.56 11.66 20.97
N TRP A 674 8.59 12.55 20.71
CA TRP A 674 8.88 13.93 20.30
C TRP A 674 9.47 14.75 21.46
N MET A 675 9.05 14.50 22.70
CA MET A 675 9.68 15.10 23.89
C MET A 675 11.11 14.59 24.05
N ASN A 676 11.33 13.29 23.86
CA ASN A 676 12.66 12.68 23.86
C ASN A 676 13.56 13.24 22.76
N SER A 677 13.00 13.52 21.57
CA SER A 677 13.72 14.15 20.47
C SER A 677 14.25 15.53 20.88
N VAL A 678 13.41 16.42 21.42
CA VAL A 678 13.86 17.73 21.93
C VAL A 678 14.91 17.56 23.03
N THR A 679 14.65 16.67 23.97
CA THR A 679 15.55 16.39 25.11
C THR A 679 16.92 15.90 24.65
N ASN A 680 16.95 15.05 23.63
CA ASN A 680 18.16 14.50 23.05
C ASN A 680 19.10 15.63 22.56
N TYR A 681 18.56 16.62 21.83
CA TYR A 681 19.34 17.77 21.36
C TYR A 681 19.84 18.66 22.50
N VAL A 682 19.04 18.86 23.56
CA VAL A 682 19.49 19.62 24.75
C VAL A 682 20.65 18.93 25.45
N LEU A 683 20.63 17.59 25.57
CA LEU A 683 21.76 16.84 26.13
C LEU A 683 23.04 17.03 25.30
N ILE A 684 22.93 17.08 23.96
CA ILE A 684 24.07 17.39 23.08
C ILE A 684 24.57 18.81 23.36
N SER A 685 23.67 19.79 23.43
CA SER A 685 24.05 21.19 23.71
C SER A 685 24.68 21.39 25.10
N LEU A 686 24.38 20.51 26.05
CA LEU A 686 24.99 20.49 27.39
C LEU A 686 26.33 19.73 27.46
N GLY A 687 26.82 19.19 26.34
CA GLY A 687 28.05 18.38 26.30
C GLY A 687 27.91 17.01 26.98
N MET A 688 26.70 16.45 27.00
CA MET A 688 26.36 15.17 27.63
C MET A 688 26.17 14.04 26.62
N GLU A 689 26.68 14.18 25.39
CA GLU A 689 26.55 13.19 24.32
C GLU A 689 27.07 11.80 24.72
N ARG A 690 28.06 11.73 25.61
CA ARG A 690 28.62 10.46 26.13
C ARG A 690 27.62 9.66 26.98
N MET A 691 26.57 10.29 27.50
CA MET A 691 25.55 9.62 28.30
C MET A 691 24.43 9.01 27.45
N GLN A 692 24.25 9.44 26.21
CA GLN A 692 23.19 8.97 25.31
C GLN A 692 23.29 7.47 24.99
N PRO A 693 24.47 6.90 24.66
CA PRO A 693 24.57 5.46 24.42
C PRO A 693 24.11 4.63 25.62
N ARG A 694 24.38 5.09 26.85
CA ARG A 694 23.94 4.38 28.06
C ARG A 694 22.41 4.40 28.21
N ALA A 695 21.78 5.54 27.91
CA ALA A 695 20.32 5.66 27.95
C ALA A 695 19.64 4.75 26.91
N PHE A 696 20.11 4.78 25.66
CA PHE A 696 19.58 3.91 24.62
C PHE A 696 19.88 2.43 24.91
N ALA A 697 21.04 2.08 25.47
CA ALA A 697 21.32 0.69 25.85
C ALA A 697 20.32 0.16 26.89
N ILE A 698 19.97 0.96 27.91
CA ILE A 698 18.94 0.60 28.90
C ILE A 698 17.58 0.43 28.22
N ALA A 699 17.20 1.36 27.35
CA ALA A 699 15.89 1.33 26.68
C ALA A 699 15.77 0.16 25.67
N VAL A 700 16.85 -0.15 24.94
CA VAL A 700 16.95 -1.31 24.04
C VAL A 700 16.91 -2.62 24.82
N ALA A 701 17.64 -2.72 25.93
CA ALA A 701 17.60 -3.92 26.77
C ALA A 701 16.19 -4.15 27.31
N PHE A 702 15.54 -3.10 27.81
CA PHE A 702 14.14 -3.16 28.23
C PHE A 702 13.22 -3.59 27.09
N ASN A 703 13.37 -3.00 25.89
CA ASN A 703 12.58 -3.34 24.71
C ASN A 703 12.71 -4.83 24.36
N ILE A 704 13.94 -5.33 24.18
CA ILE A 704 14.22 -6.72 23.80
C ILE A 704 13.66 -7.69 24.85
N ILE A 705 13.92 -7.44 26.13
CA ILE A 705 13.45 -8.33 27.22
C ILE A 705 11.92 -8.36 27.26
N THR A 706 11.27 -7.19 27.21
CA THR A 706 9.81 -7.08 27.27
C THR A 706 9.17 -7.75 26.07
N ASN A 707 9.72 -7.56 24.87
CA ASN A 707 9.24 -8.21 23.66
C ASN A 707 9.43 -9.72 23.69
N MET A 708 10.58 -10.21 24.15
CA MET A 708 10.83 -11.65 24.28
C MET A 708 9.83 -12.33 25.22
N ILE A 709 9.38 -11.62 26.26
CA ILE A 709 8.38 -12.12 27.20
C ILE A 709 6.97 -12.04 26.60
N PHE A 710 6.58 -10.89 26.04
CA PHE A 710 5.16 -10.61 25.73
C PHE A 710 4.74 -10.82 24.28
N ILE A 711 5.65 -10.82 23.29
CA ILE A 711 5.30 -11.11 21.89
C ILE A 711 4.63 -12.48 21.73
N PRO A 712 5.13 -13.58 22.34
CA PRO A 712 4.48 -14.89 22.22
C PRO A 712 3.03 -14.90 22.75
N MET A 713 2.69 -13.99 23.67
CA MET A 713 1.36 -13.92 24.30
C MET A 713 0.42 -12.94 23.60
N TYR A 714 0.93 -11.83 23.08
CA TYR A 714 0.10 -10.72 22.58
C TYR A 714 0.51 -10.18 21.20
N THR A 715 1.40 -10.87 20.50
CA THR A 715 1.83 -10.59 19.12
C THR A 715 2.26 -9.12 18.90
N TYR A 716 1.81 -8.48 17.81
CA TYR A 716 2.13 -7.09 17.47
C TYR A 716 1.56 -6.07 18.47
N LYS A 717 0.55 -6.44 19.28
CA LYS A 717 0.03 -5.56 20.33
C LYS A 717 1.05 -5.38 21.44
N ALA A 718 1.73 -6.46 21.83
CA ALA A 718 2.86 -6.38 22.77
C ALA A 718 3.97 -5.49 22.22
N ALA A 719 4.39 -5.71 20.97
CA ALA A 719 5.42 -4.89 20.33
C ALA A 719 5.09 -3.38 20.44
N GLY A 720 3.88 -2.97 20.04
CA GLY A 720 3.50 -1.56 20.10
C GLY A 720 3.45 -0.98 21.52
N VAL A 721 2.99 -1.75 22.51
CA VAL A 721 2.99 -1.31 23.92
C VAL A 721 4.42 -1.21 24.45
N THR A 722 5.27 -2.18 24.12
CA THR A 722 6.69 -2.16 24.47
C THR A 722 7.36 -0.91 23.93
N THR A 723 7.10 -0.50 22.69
CA THR A 723 7.65 0.74 22.12
C THR A 723 7.28 1.97 22.97
N ILE A 724 6.02 2.11 23.39
CA ILE A 724 5.57 3.22 24.26
C ILE A 724 6.32 3.18 25.59
N LEU A 725 6.42 2.00 26.21
CA LEU A 725 7.12 1.85 27.50
C LEU A 725 8.62 2.12 27.36
N SER A 726 9.24 1.74 26.26
CA SER A 726 10.64 2.03 25.93
C SER A 726 10.89 3.53 25.79
N GLU A 727 9.96 4.29 25.19
CA GLU A 727 10.00 5.75 25.15
C GLU A 727 9.87 6.37 26.56
N VAL A 728 9.01 5.81 27.42
CA VAL A 728 8.91 6.22 28.83
C VAL A 728 10.22 5.97 29.57
N VAL A 729 10.83 4.79 29.41
CA VAL A 729 12.14 4.46 30.00
C VAL A 729 13.20 5.48 29.56
N LEU A 730 13.24 5.80 28.27
CA LEU A 730 14.17 6.79 27.74
C LEU A 730 13.93 8.19 28.34
N LEU A 731 12.67 8.61 28.44
CA LEU A 731 12.28 9.88 29.07
C LEU A 731 12.75 9.95 30.53
N LEU A 732 12.57 8.86 31.29
CA LEU A 732 12.98 8.79 32.70
C LEU A 732 14.50 8.90 32.85
N VAL A 733 15.27 8.19 32.02
CA VAL A 733 16.73 8.24 32.05
C VAL A 733 17.25 9.62 31.64
N PHE A 734 16.70 10.22 30.57
CA PHE A 734 17.05 11.58 30.18
C PHE A 734 16.69 12.62 31.25
N SER A 735 15.53 12.46 31.90
CA SER A 735 15.10 13.32 32.99
C SER A 735 16.04 13.26 34.18
N TYR A 736 16.53 12.06 34.51
CA TYR A 736 17.54 11.87 35.55
C TYR A 736 18.83 12.65 35.22
N TYR A 737 19.33 12.56 33.98
CA TYR A 737 20.51 13.31 33.54
C TYR A 737 20.30 14.83 33.54
N LEU A 738 19.16 15.31 33.06
CA LEU A 738 18.87 16.75 33.05
C LEU A 738 18.74 17.33 34.46
N ARG A 739 18.20 16.59 35.43
CA ARG A 739 18.12 17.03 36.83
C ARG A 739 19.51 17.32 37.42
N GLN A 740 20.54 16.56 37.02
CA GLN A 740 21.92 16.79 37.47
C GLN A 740 22.50 18.12 36.97
N LYS A 741 21.95 18.70 35.90
CA LYS A 741 22.36 20.00 35.33
C LYS A 741 21.37 21.13 35.60
N ALA A 742 20.50 20.97 36.59
CA ALA A 742 19.45 21.92 36.95
C ALA A 742 18.35 22.16 35.89
N PHE A 743 18.19 21.26 34.90
CA PHE A 743 17.13 21.27 33.88
C PHE A 743 15.89 20.44 34.27
N GLY A 744 15.61 20.28 35.57
CA GLY A 744 14.49 19.45 36.03
C GLY A 744 13.12 19.97 35.54
N VAL A 745 12.30 19.07 34.99
CA VAL A 745 10.91 19.32 34.59
C VAL A 745 9.96 18.55 35.52
N GLN A 746 8.87 19.20 35.93
CA GLN A 746 7.79 18.58 36.71
C GLN A 746 6.79 17.90 35.77
N TRP A 747 7.16 16.74 35.21
CA TRP A 747 6.41 16.05 34.16
C TRP A 747 4.94 15.81 34.48
N LEU A 748 4.62 15.34 35.70
CA LEU A 748 3.24 15.06 36.06
C LEU A 748 2.36 16.32 36.02
N ARG A 749 2.84 17.42 36.61
CA ARG A 749 2.15 18.72 36.59
C ARG A 749 2.00 19.27 35.17
N PHE A 750 2.97 18.95 34.32
CA PHE A 750 3.03 19.37 32.93
C PHE A 750 2.03 18.60 32.04
N MET A 751 1.87 17.29 32.25
CA MET A 751 1.17 16.40 31.31
C MET A 751 -0.32 16.18 31.62
N TRP A 752 -0.77 16.32 32.87
CA TRP A 752 -2.13 15.89 33.25
C TRP A 752 -3.24 16.74 32.60
N LYS A 753 -3.08 18.08 32.50
CA LYS A 753 -4.11 18.94 31.89
C LYS A 753 -4.26 18.67 30.38
N PRO A 754 -3.18 18.68 29.56
CA PRO A 754 -3.31 18.29 28.16
C PRO A 754 -3.85 16.88 27.99
N GLY A 755 -3.40 15.92 28.82
CA GLY A 755 -3.89 14.55 28.79
C GLY A 755 -5.40 14.45 29.04
N LEU A 756 -5.94 15.22 30.00
CA LEU A 756 -7.37 15.30 30.26
C LEU A 756 -8.14 15.85 29.05
N VAL A 757 -7.65 16.93 28.43
CA VAL A 757 -8.28 17.50 27.23
C VAL A 757 -8.30 16.48 26.09
N THR A 758 -7.21 15.75 25.88
CA THR A 758 -7.12 14.69 24.87
C THR A 758 -8.08 13.53 25.16
N ALA A 759 -8.25 13.16 26.42
CA ALA A 759 -9.22 12.13 26.81
C ALA A 759 -10.66 12.56 26.50
N VAL A 760 -11.02 13.82 26.80
CA VAL A 760 -12.34 14.39 26.45
C VAL A 760 -12.52 14.46 24.93
N MET A 761 -11.48 14.88 24.21
CA MET A 761 -11.45 14.89 22.74
C MET A 761 -11.76 13.50 22.17
N LEU A 762 -11.10 12.44 22.67
CA LEU A 762 -11.34 11.06 22.23
C LEU A 762 -12.77 10.58 22.57
N ALA A 763 -13.27 10.90 23.77
CA ALA A 763 -14.63 10.55 24.16
C ALA A 763 -15.68 11.17 23.23
N LEU A 764 -15.49 12.44 22.85
CA LEU A 764 -16.40 13.13 21.92
C LEU A 764 -16.23 12.66 20.47
N MET A 765 -15.02 12.33 20.04
CA MET A 765 -14.80 11.68 18.74
C MET A 765 -15.52 10.34 18.66
N TRP A 766 -15.43 9.53 19.72
CA TRP A 766 -16.12 8.25 19.80
C TRP A 766 -17.65 8.43 19.81
N ALA A 767 -18.17 9.34 20.62
CA ALA A 767 -19.61 9.62 20.69
C ALA A 767 -20.17 10.16 19.37
N GLY A 768 -19.52 11.15 18.75
CA GLY A 768 -19.92 11.68 17.44
C GLY A 768 -19.73 10.68 16.30
N GLY A 769 -18.73 9.81 16.43
CA GLY A 769 -18.44 8.72 15.48
C GLY A 769 -19.55 7.68 15.37
N GLN A 770 -20.38 7.51 16.41
CA GLN A 770 -21.56 6.64 16.34
C GLN A 770 -22.57 7.10 15.28
N ALA A 771 -22.64 8.42 15.03
CA ALA A 771 -23.49 8.97 13.98
C ALA A 771 -22.74 9.13 12.66
N ASN A 772 -21.55 9.74 12.68
CA ASN A 772 -20.72 9.94 11.51
C ASN A 772 -19.26 10.19 11.90
N ILE A 773 -18.33 9.52 11.23
CA ILE A 773 -16.89 9.68 11.49
C ILE A 773 -16.40 11.13 11.36
N LEU A 774 -16.97 11.89 10.41
CA LEU A 774 -16.64 13.30 10.19
C LEU A 774 -17.19 14.19 11.32
N LEU A 775 -18.37 13.86 11.86
CA LEU A 775 -18.93 14.57 13.01
C LEU A 775 -18.07 14.35 14.26
N GLY A 776 -17.68 13.10 14.52
CA GLY A 776 -16.75 12.78 15.61
C GLY A 776 -15.43 13.55 15.46
N LEU A 777 -14.83 13.52 14.27
CA LEU A 777 -13.60 14.27 13.98
C LEU A 777 -13.75 15.78 14.23
N ALA A 778 -14.84 16.40 13.73
CA ALA A 778 -15.11 17.82 13.90
C ALA A 778 -15.28 18.20 15.39
N LEU A 779 -16.04 17.42 16.15
CA LEU A 779 -16.23 17.63 17.59
C LEU A 779 -14.90 17.57 18.33
N GLY A 780 -14.09 16.53 18.08
CA GLY A 780 -12.80 16.38 18.75
C GLY A 780 -11.82 17.51 18.41
N LEU A 781 -11.72 17.90 17.13
CA LEU A 781 -10.85 19.00 16.70
C LEU A 781 -11.26 20.35 17.30
N ALA A 782 -12.56 20.57 17.54
CA ALA A 782 -13.04 21.78 18.19
C ALA A 782 -12.77 21.79 19.71
N VAL A 783 -12.92 20.64 20.37
CA VAL A 783 -12.79 20.52 21.83
C VAL A 783 -11.35 20.73 22.31
N TYR A 784 -10.36 20.27 21.55
CA TYR A 784 -8.97 20.38 21.96
C TYR A 784 -8.52 21.84 22.22
N PRO A 785 -8.63 22.79 21.27
CA PRO A 785 -8.26 24.18 21.52
C PRO A 785 -9.12 24.84 22.62
N ILE A 786 -10.42 24.52 22.69
CA ILE A 786 -11.31 25.05 23.74
C ILE A 786 -10.87 24.56 25.12
N GLY A 787 -10.58 23.27 25.27
CA GLY A 787 -10.12 22.68 26.52
C GLY A 787 -8.76 23.22 26.97
N LEU A 788 -7.84 23.48 26.03
CA LEU A 788 -6.55 24.13 26.33
C LEU A 788 -6.73 25.55 26.87
N LEU A 789 -7.69 26.31 26.33
CA LEU A 789 -8.04 27.65 26.81
C LEU A 789 -8.70 27.60 28.19
N LEU A 790 -9.72 26.75 28.38
CA LEU A 790 -10.47 26.63 29.64
C LEU A 790 -9.60 26.18 30.81
N LEU A 791 -8.72 25.18 30.59
CA LEU A 791 -7.82 24.69 31.62
C LEU A 791 -6.59 25.58 31.84
N HIS A 792 -6.50 26.71 31.14
CA HIS A 792 -5.37 27.65 31.19
C HIS A 792 -4.03 26.92 30.99
N VAL A 793 -4.00 26.04 29.99
CA VAL A 793 -2.80 25.26 29.66
C VAL A 793 -1.78 26.15 28.93
N ILE A 794 -2.27 27.07 28.10
CA ILE A 794 -1.45 28.08 27.41
C ILE A 794 -1.24 29.26 28.37
N GLY A 795 -0.02 29.40 28.88
CA GLY A 795 0.40 30.50 29.75
C GLY A 795 0.83 31.74 28.96
N PRO A 796 1.25 32.81 29.65
CA PRO A 796 1.60 34.09 29.02
C PRO A 796 2.77 33.98 28.03
N GLU A 797 3.71 33.07 28.27
CA GLU A 797 4.87 32.84 27.40
C GLU A 797 4.47 32.19 26.08
N GLU A 798 3.62 31.17 26.16
CA GLU A 798 3.12 30.49 24.96
C GLU A 798 2.20 31.42 24.15
N ARG A 799 1.41 32.27 24.83
CA ARG A 799 0.61 33.31 24.16
C ARG A 799 1.50 34.30 23.42
N ALA A 800 2.59 34.77 24.03
CA ALA A 800 3.54 35.67 23.37
C ALA A 800 4.20 35.04 22.13
N VAL A 801 4.56 33.75 22.19
CA VAL A 801 5.09 33.03 21.03
C VAL A 801 4.02 32.86 19.94
N LEU A 802 2.80 32.46 20.30
CA LEU A 802 1.69 32.30 19.35
C LEU A 802 1.29 33.64 18.70
N ALA A 803 1.32 34.74 19.45
CA ALA A 803 1.04 36.09 18.95
C ALA A 803 2.06 36.54 17.90
N ASN A 804 3.32 36.12 18.02
CA ASN A 804 4.37 36.43 17.04
C ASN A 804 4.29 35.58 15.75
N ILE A 805 3.60 34.44 15.80
CA ILE A 805 3.49 33.51 14.66
C ILE A 805 2.17 33.70 13.90
N LEU A 806 1.08 33.99 14.59
CA LEU A 806 -0.25 34.13 13.98
C LEU A 806 -0.43 35.52 13.34
N PRO A 807 -1.21 35.62 12.24
CA PRO A 807 -1.61 36.91 11.70
C PRO A 807 -2.26 37.77 12.80
N THR A 808 -1.95 39.07 12.84
CA THR A 808 -2.39 40.00 13.90
C THR A 808 -3.89 39.97 14.17
N ALA A 809 -4.71 39.83 13.11
CA ALA A 809 -6.17 39.70 13.22
C ALA A 809 -6.62 38.44 13.98
N VAL A 810 -5.89 37.33 13.85
CA VAL A 810 -6.16 36.07 14.55
C VAL A 810 -5.66 36.13 15.99
N ALA A 811 -4.46 36.70 16.21
CA ALA A 811 -3.89 36.88 17.54
C ALA A 811 -4.77 37.76 18.44
N ALA A 812 -5.34 38.84 17.90
CA ALA A 812 -6.26 39.72 18.62
C ALA A 812 -7.58 39.01 19.00
N ARG A 813 -8.15 38.19 18.10
CA ARG A 813 -9.39 37.43 18.36
C ARG A 813 -9.22 36.33 19.40
N LEU A 814 -8.02 35.80 19.56
CA LEU A 814 -7.70 34.74 20.54
C LEU A 814 -7.18 35.30 21.88
N HIS A 815 -7.19 36.63 22.08
CA HIS A 815 -6.65 37.30 23.28
C HIS A 815 -5.22 36.87 23.62
N LEU A 816 -4.39 36.76 22.58
CA LEU A 816 -2.96 36.37 22.68
C LEU A 816 -2.02 37.58 22.87
N THR A 817 -2.50 38.79 22.60
CA THR A 817 -1.81 40.08 22.77
C THR A 817 -2.47 40.95 23.83
#